data_AF-A0A949TB18-F1
#
_entry.id   AF-A0A949TB18-F1
#
_cell.length_a   1.000
_cell.length_b   1.000
_cell.length_c   1.000
_cell.angle_alpha   90.00
_cell.angle_beta   90.00
_cell.angle_gamma   90.00
#
_symmetry.space_group_name_H-M   'P 1'
#
loop_
_entity.id
_entity.type
_entity.pdbx_description
1 polymer ?
#
loop_
_entity_poly.entity_id
_entity_poly.type
_entity_poly.pdbx_seq_one_letter_code
_entity_poly.pdbx_strand_id
1 'polypeptide(L)'
;MSIPTKHTPTLEIQRVKTASTTQQDTTLSLDELSKSIYDALTQYPYYIVVNGFTPLRERNQLMDLARAIRAKISPPSKTNHENLNKVSFTKVYINGKSVEADESSVTRYSRTHLRLTPHTDSSYMMLPHEIVGFHCIEADDNGGESIMVPIDDILQNIDQEVLACLREPVYPFGQDYHAIVCGDEDNPLIRYYQAQIERSLNKNNPLSQKHQAALKILDELLDKSHLQQKFHLQPGQIVFMHNHKVMHGRTALSPESKRVLYRLRMHVNRLDNQGKIAAPHNLNTYMALATELEDMGRIESALQQYRCAIELFGDDMNLLNAYGSLLLKIGQFERATEIFHKCKVINPNDYESGLALSGLARMKGNLPEAKALLKPVMEAHPLITENENELSPQQPTILRIRGIEDAAYSILRSSDGTSKKLLRGGHFSISNLVNDEDYNMVLLNVFENNVDNLKEFPKFDLMLNTIACPDSKQASLLATARFVDCYPDIPIINHPRQVLETSRIRNSLRLNTIPGVKFPKTEKVYWSGKNLAEIIKTIFGWGFEFPFIVRKVGSQTGQSVALINNKQALREHFQNSPSNQEYYIIQFQDCQIRRNVYHKMRLFFIDGTLYPVANVFNNTWDIHSGDRYSVMYESQWMQTEERAFLGDTCGYLGCENFNRLYRIYDIIKLDFFGIDLTILPNGTIFIFELNAAMRHNFDHAGNFPYTRPYLEKVSDAFARMVKDRLVVALKRQNT
;
A
#
# COMPACT_ATOMS: atom_id res chain seq x y z
N MET A 1 29.96 19.11 39.19
CA MET A 1 30.31 17.94 40.02
C MET A 1 31.69 17.49 39.60
N SER A 2 32.60 17.26 40.56
CA SER A 2 33.95 16.76 40.30
C SER A 2 33.90 15.39 39.61
N ILE A 3 34.52 15.28 38.43
CA ILE A 3 34.60 14.02 37.67
C ILE A 3 35.33 12.99 38.56
N PRO A 4 34.68 11.88 38.96
CA PRO A 4 35.37 10.83 39.72
C PRO A 4 36.56 10.32 38.91
N THR A 5 37.66 9.96 39.57
CA THR A 5 38.79 9.31 38.92
C THR A 5 38.30 8.10 38.13
N LYS A 6 38.36 8.18 36.80
CA LYS A 6 37.89 7.13 35.88
C LYS A 6 38.81 5.91 36.02
N HIS A 7 38.51 5.03 36.96
CA HIS A 7 39.19 3.75 37.11
C HIS A 7 38.67 2.77 36.05
N THR A 8 39.59 2.08 35.36
CA THR A 8 39.24 1.00 34.42
C THR A 8 38.61 -0.15 35.20
N PRO A 9 37.35 -0.55 34.91
CA PRO A 9 36.71 -1.68 35.58
C PRO A 9 37.40 -2.99 35.19
N THR A 10 37.90 -3.71 36.19
CA THR A 10 38.60 -4.98 36.02
C THR A 10 37.91 -6.13 36.75
N LEU A 11 37.97 -7.32 36.16
CA LEU A 11 37.54 -8.58 36.79
C LEU A 11 38.73 -9.55 36.81
N GLU A 12 39.20 -9.92 37.99
CA GLU A 12 40.25 -10.92 38.17
C GLU A 12 39.67 -12.33 38.12
N ILE A 13 40.21 -13.19 37.24
CA ILE A 13 39.89 -14.62 37.19
C ILE A 13 41.16 -15.44 37.46
N GLN A 14 41.10 -16.43 38.36
CA GLN A 14 42.27 -17.28 38.64
C GLN A 14 42.40 -18.47 37.66
N ARG A 15 41.28 -19.02 37.16
CA ARG A 15 41.15 -20.05 36.09
C ARG A 15 39.67 -20.25 35.74
N VAL A 16 39.29 -20.36 34.46
CA VAL A 16 37.91 -20.74 34.06
C VAL A 16 37.83 -22.25 33.92
N LYS A 17 37.01 -22.93 34.74
CA LYS A 17 36.72 -24.36 34.55
C LYS A 17 35.86 -24.55 33.30
N THR A 18 36.48 -24.87 32.17
CA THR A 18 35.79 -25.66 31.14
C THR A 18 35.70 -27.09 31.69
N ALA A 19 34.54 -27.72 31.57
CA ALA A 19 34.17 -28.90 32.36
C ALA A 19 35.29 -29.98 32.41
N SER A 20 35.69 -30.29 33.66
CA SER A 20 36.48 -31.45 34.14
C SER A 20 37.81 -31.08 34.82
N THR A 21 37.76 -30.89 36.15
CA THR A 21 38.65 -31.51 37.17
C THR A 21 38.56 -30.75 38.49
N THR A 22 38.57 -31.54 39.58
CA THR A 22 38.47 -31.15 40.98
C THR A 22 39.83 -30.84 41.58
N GLN A 23 40.02 -29.62 42.10
CA GLN A 23 40.55 -29.36 43.45
C GLN A 23 40.38 -27.88 43.81
N GLN A 24 40.36 -27.62 45.11
CA GLN A 24 39.97 -26.38 45.78
C GLN A 24 40.94 -25.23 45.50
N ASP A 25 40.42 -24.16 44.91
CA ASP A 25 40.67 -22.74 45.21
C ASP A 25 39.63 -21.95 44.40
N THR A 26 39.06 -20.89 44.99
CA THR A 26 37.85 -20.19 44.52
C THR A 26 37.94 -19.77 43.05
N THR A 27 37.32 -20.56 42.18
CA THR A 27 37.36 -20.46 40.72
C THR A 27 35.98 -20.02 40.22
N LEU A 28 35.90 -18.90 39.51
CA LEU A 28 34.65 -18.42 38.89
C LEU A 28 34.15 -19.42 37.85
N SER A 29 32.91 -19.88 38.00
CA SER A 29 32.20 -20.68 37.01
C SER A 29 31.93 -19.87 35.73
N LEU A 30 31.68 -20.55 34.60
CA LEU A 30 31.29 -19.86 33.35
C LEU A 30 30.01 -19.03 33.53
N ASP A 31 29.09 -19.48 34.40
CA ASP A 31 27.86 -18.77 34.72
C ASP A 31 28.14 -17.45 35.46
N GLU A 32 29.00 -17.50 36.48
CA GLU A 32 29.41 -16.30 37.22
C GLU A 32 30.22 -15.34 36.34
N LEU A 33 31.12 -15.86 35.50
CA LEU A 33 31.86 -15.04 34.53
C LEU A 33 30.91 -14.35 33.54
N SER A 34 29.97 -15.11 32.96
CA SER A 34 29.02 -14.57 31.98
C SER A 34 28.10 -13.53 32.60
N LYS A 35 27.67 -13.75 33.85
CA LYS A 35 26.88 -12.80 34.62
C LYS A 35 27.67 -11.53 34.96
N SER A 36 28.90 -11.65 35.44
CA SER A 36 29.75 -10.49 35.75
C SER A 36 30.04 -9.65 34.50
N ILE A 37 30.25 -10.29 33.35
CA ILE A 37 30.36 -9.60 32.06
C ILE A 37 29.04 -8.88 31.76
N TYR A 38 27.90 -9.58 31.79
CA TYR A 38 26.58 -8.98 31.55
C TYR A 38 26.34 -7.75 32.44
N ASP A 39 26.45 -7.91 33.76
CA ASP A 39 26.21 -6.84 34.73
C ASP A 39 27.08 -5.61 34.42
N ALA A 40 28.37 -5.81 34.12
CA ALA A 40 29.27 -4.72 33.77
C ALA A 40 29.00 -4.07 32.40
N LEU A 41 28.42 -4.81 31.45
CA LEU A 41 28.00 -4.24 30.15
C LEU A 41 26.67 -3.47 30.27
N THR A 42 25.90 -3.67 31.34
CA THR A 42 24.61 -3.00 31.58
C THR A 42 24.71 -1.77 32.48
N GLN A 43 25.88 -1.53 33.09
CA GLN A 43 26.12 -0.42 34.02
C GLN A 43 27.27 0.44 33.54
N TYR A 44 27.20 1.77 33.71
CA TYR A 44 28.31 2.67 33.40
C TYR A 44 29.62 2.16 34.05
N PRO A 45 30.73 2.03 33.30
CA PRO A 45 30.98 2.59 31.96
C PRO A 45 30.70 1.64 30.78
N TYR A 46 29.95 0.54 30.98
CA TYR A 46 29.47 -0.43 29.98
C TYR A 46 30.56 -1.25 29.29
N TYR A 47 31.70 -1.41 29.95
CA TYR A 47 32.78 -2.29 29.52
C TYR A 47 33.51 -2.87 30.74
N ILE A 48 34.23 -3.96 30.54
CA ILE A 48 35.03 -4.60 31.59
C ILE A 48 36.29 -5.26 31.00
N VAL A 49 37.41 -5.15 31.72
CA VAL A 49 38.64 -5.88 31.40
C VAL A 49 38.75 -7.11 32.29
N VAL A 50 38.72 -8.28 31.68
CA VAL A 50 38.86 -9.56 32.38
C VAL A 50 40.32 -10.00 32.34
N ASN A 51 40.90 -10.18 33.53
CA ASN A 51 42.29 -10.50 33.79
C ASN A 51 42.45 -11.97 34.18
N GLY A 52 43.55 -12.62 33.77
CA GLY A 52 43.90 -13.97 34.27
C GLY A 52 43.61 -15.14 33.33
N PHE A 53 43.24 -14.89 32.06
CA PHE A 53 43.42 -15.91 31.02
C PHE A 53 44.90 -16.00 30.64
N THR A 54 45.38 -17.20 30.36
CA THR A 54 46.57 -17.37 29.50
C THR A 54 46.23 -16.94 28.07
N PRO A 55 47.14 -16.31 27.30
CA PRO A 55 46.87 -15.93 25.91
C PRO A 55 46.32 -17.09 25.07
N LEU A 56 45.04 -17.03 24.71
CA LEU A 56 44.32 -18.02 23.92
C LEU A 56 44.68 -17.87 22.44
N ARG A 57 45.85 -18.39 22.06
CA ARG A 57 46.43 -18.24 20.72
C ARG A 57 45.66 -18.99 19.64
N GLU A 58 44.95 -20.06 20.00
CA GLU A 58 44.13 -20.84 19.07
C GLU A 58 42.75 -20.22 18.87
N ARG A 59 42.35 -20.02 17.61
CA ARG A 59 41.04 -19.45 17.25
C ARG A 59 39.87 -20.19 17.88
N ASN A 60 39.93 -21.52 17.92
CA ASN A 60 38.81 -22.35 18.40
C ASN A 60 38.57 -22.14 19.90
N GLN A 61 39.64 -22.08 20.71
CA GLN A 61 39.54 -21.85 22.15
C GLN A 61 38.82 -20.54 22.49
N LEU A 62 39.20 -19.45 21.81
CA LEU A 62 38.56 -18.15 22.02
C LEU A 62 37.12 -18.13 21.48
N MET A 63 36.87 -18.75 20.33
CA MET A 63 35.53 -18.84 19.74
C MET A 63 34.57 -19.66 20.60
N ASP A 64 35.04 -20.74 21.20
CA ASP A 64 34.23 -21.59 22.07
C ASP A 64 33.91 -20.89 23.39
N LEU A 65 34.89 -20.18 23.98
CA LEU A 65 34.66 -19.30 25.12
C LEU A 65 33.61 -18.21 24.79
N ALA A 66 33.75 -17.53 23.65
CA ALA A 66 32.84 -16.49 23.22
C ALA A 66 31.42 -17.02 22.97
N ARG A 67 31.27 -18.19 22.32
CA ARG A 67 29.98 -18.87 22.15
C ARG A 67 29.36 -19.26 23.49
N ALA A 68 30.17 -19.75 24.42
CA ALA A 68 29.71 -20.18 25.72
C ALA A 68 29.20 -18.98 26.56
N ILE A 69 29.95 -17.88 26.59
CA ILE A 69 29.53 -16.60 27.22
C ILE A 69 28.25 -16.09 26.55
N ARG A 70 28.22 -16.02 25.21
CA ARG A 70 27.05 -15.55 24.45
C ARG A 70 25.81 -16.39 24.71
N ALA A 71 25.94 -17.72 24.79
CA ALA A 71 24.81 -18.62 25.08
C ALA A 71 24.25 -18.43 26.49
N LYS A 72 25.08 -18.04 27.46
CA LYS A 72 24.65 -17.76 28.83
C LYS A 72 24.01 -16.38 28.97
N ILE A 73 24.56 -15.37 28.30
CA ILE A 73 23.98 -14.02 28.25
C ILE A 73 22.65 -14.02 27.47
N SER A 74 22.59 -14.77 26.36
CA SER A 74 21.44 -14.80 25.47
C SER A 74 21.23 -16.21 24.90
N PRO A 75 20.39 -17.03 25.54
CA PRO A 75 20.05 -18.36 25.06
C PRO A 75 19.47 -18.31 23.62
N PRO A 76 19.79 -19.30 22.76
CA PRO A 76 19.27 -19.33 21.40
C PRO A 76 17.73 -19.42 21.38
N SER A 77 17.10 -18.55 20.58
CA SER A 77 15.66 -18.56 20.29
C SER A 77 15.29 -19.75 19.39
N LYS A 78 14.06 -20.27 19.50
CA LYS A 78 13.50 -21.28 18.58
C LYS A 78 13.17 -20.74 17.18
N THR A 79 13.33 -19.43 16.93
CA THR A 79 13.10 -18.82 15.62
C THR A 79 14.30 -19.05 14.69
N ASN A 80 14.03 -19.45 13.44
CA ASN A 80 14.98 -19.97 12.43
C ASN A 80 16.07 -19.01 11.93
N HIS A 81 16.50 -18.01 12.70
CA HIS A 81 17.53 -17.05 12.26
C HIS A 81 18.96 -17.55 12.59
N GLU A 82 19.49 -18.45 11.76
CA GLU A 82 20.85 -19.02 11.91
C GLU A 82 21.97 -17.95 11.98
N ASN A 83 21.75 -16.75 11.44
CA ASN A 83 22.76 -15.68 11.43
C ASN A 83 22.93 -14.96 12.79
N LEU A 84 21.90 -14.89 13.63
CA LEU A 84 21.97 -14.21 14.95
C LEU A 84 22.70 -15.03 16.03
N ASN A 85 23.03 -16.30 15.72
CA ASN A 85 23.80 -17.18 16.60
C ASN A 85 25.31 -17.20 16.27
N LYS A 86 25.76 -16.43 15.26
CA LYS A 86 27.16 -16.42 14.83
C LYS A 86 27.99 -15.48 15.71
N VAL A 87 29.13 -15.99 16.16
CA VAL A 87 30.23 -15.18 16.72
C VAL A 87 31.23 -14.91 15.61
N SER A 88 31.57 -13.64 15.40
CA SER A 88 32.54 -13.21 14.39
C SER A 88 33.93 -13.04 15.02
N PHE A 89 34.96 -13.55 14.34
CA PHE A 89 36.36 -13.48 14.78
C PHE A 89 37.23 -12.75 13.76
N THR A 90 38.14 -11.90 14.23
CA THR A 90 39.14 -11.26 13.35
C THR A 90 40.47 -11.07 14.09
N LYS A 91 41.58 -11.50 13.49
CA LYS A 91 42.93 -11.20 13.98
C LYS A 91 43.32 -9.76 13.59
N VAL A 92 43.72 -8.97 14.59
CA VAL A 92 44.12 -7.55 14.49
C VAL A 92 45.61 -7.46 14.80
N TYR A 93 46.40 -7.01 13.82
CA TYR A 93 47.87 -6.91 13.86
C TYR A 93 48.33 -5.92 12.79
N ILE A 94 49.54 -5.39 12.91
CA ILE A 94 50.11 -4.50 11.89
C ILE A 94 50.53 -5.30 10.66
N ASN A 95 50.12 -4.86 9.47
CA ASN A 95 50.52 -5.49 8.20
C ASN A 95 51.54 -4.62 7.46
N GLY A 96 52.83 -5.00 7.49
CA GLY A 96 53.95 -4.23 6.91
C GLY A 96 53.91 -4.03 5.37
N LYS A 97 53.02 -4.69 4.63
CA LYS A 97 52.84 -4.52 3.17
C LYS A 97 51.73 -3.53 2.78
N SER A 98 51.13 -2.82 3.74
CA SER A 98 49.89 -2.05 3.50
C SER A 98 50.06 -0.54 3.31
N VAL A 99 51.29 -0.04 3.16
CA VAL A 99 51.54 1.39 2.95
C VAL A 99 51.43 1.80 1.46
N GLU A 100 51.56 0.86 0.52
CA GLU A 100 51.49 1.15 -0.93
C GLU A 100 50.64 0.10 -1.67
N ALA A 101 49.30 0.26 -1.70
CA ALA A 101 48.37 -0.18 -2.77
C ALA A 101 46.88 -0.19 -2.32
N ASP A 102 46.10 0.68 -2.95
CA ASP A 102 44.65 0.68 -3.25
C ASP A 102 43.59 0.76 -2.10
N GLU A 103 42.72 1.77 -2.22
CA GLU A 103 41.85 2.45 -1.21
C GLU A 103 40.53 1.71 -0.82
N SER A 104 40.42 0.39 -0.98
CA SER A 104 39.09 -0.23 -1.10
C SER A 104 38.39 -0.75 0.18
N SER A 105 38.98 -0.76 1.39
CA SER A 105 38.30 -1.28 2.60
C SER A 105 38.56 -0.52 3.92
N VAL A 106 37.48 -0.08 4.59
CA VAL A 106 37.51 0.67 5.86
C VAL A 106 38.12 -0.16 7.02
N THR A 107 38.00 -1.49 6.95
CA THR A 107 38.54 -2.42 7.96
C THR A 107 40.07 -2.45 8.06
N ARG A 108 40.83 -1.85 7.12
CA ARG A 108 42.31 -1.85 7.15
C ARG A 108 42.94 -0.89 8.17
N TYR A 109 42.23 0.14 8.67
CA TYR A 109 42.77 1.06 9.69
C TYR A 109 43.13 0.36 11.01
N SER A 110 42.38 -0.68 11.39
CA SER A 110 42.72 -1.52 12.55
C SER A 110 44.06 -2.25 12.42
N ARG A 111 44.62 -2.33 11.21
CA ARG A 111 45.88 -3.03 10.85
C ARG A 111 47.02 -2.08 10.48
N THR A 112 46.84 -0.77 10.68
CA THR A 112 47.90 0.22 10.52
C THR A 112 48.51 0.58 11.88
N HIS A 113 49.65 1.26 11.88
CA HIS A 113 50.28 1.81 13.08
C HIS A 113 49.63 3.15 13.53
N LEU A 114 48.77 3.74 12.70
CA LEU A 114 48.14 5.03 12.96
C LEU A 114 47.15 4.97 14.13
N ARG A 115 46.85 6.13 14.70
CA ARG A 115 45.75 6.29 15.67
C ARG A 115 44.43 5.84 15.04
N LEU A 116 43.61 5.14 15.81
CA LEU A 116 42.24 4.80 15.44
C LEU A 116 41.28 5.60 16.32
N THR A 117 40.50 6.48 15.70
CA THR A 117 39.54 7.34 16.40
C THR A 117 38.42 6.51 17.06
N PRO A 118 37.78 7.00 18.13
CA PRO A 118 36.64 6.33 18.75
C PRO A 118 35.51 6.07 17.75
N HIS A 119 35.03 4.82 17.70
CA HIS A 119 33.94 4.39 16.82
C HIS A 119 33.19 3.19 17.42
N THR A 120 32.05 2.84 16.83
CA THR A 120 31.31 1.61 17.08
C THR A 120 31.57 0.62 15.96
N ASP A 121 31.74 -0.65 16.31
CA ASP A 121 32.01 -1.71 15.34
C ASP A 121 30.75 -2.08 14.54
N SER A 122 30.92 -2.52 13.30
CA SER A 122 29.80 -2.96 12.44
C SER A 122 28.70 -1.89 12.21
N SER A 123 29.02 -0.60 12.32
CA SER A 123 28.07 0.51 12.15
C SER A 123 27.33 0.54 10.80
N TYR A 124 27.92 -0.06 9.76
CA TYR A 124 27.32 -0.23 8.42
C TYR A 124 26.26 -1.32 8.35
N MET A 125 26.15 -2.20 9.36
CA MET A 125 25.15 -3.27 9.38
C MET A 125 23.81 -2.69 9.84
N MET A 126 22.71 -3.20 9.29
CA MET A 126 21.37 -2.88 9.79
C MET A 126 21.28 -3.14 11.30
N LEU A 127 21.78 -4.30 11.74
CA LEU A 127 21.94 -4.68 13.15
C LEU A 127 23.45 -4.80 13.47
N PRO A 128 24.09 -3.77 14.03
CA PRO A 128 25.46 -3.86 14.52
C PRO A 128 25.51 -4.77 15.75
N HIS A 129 26.56 -5.61 15.84
CA HIS A 129 26.76 -6.48 17.00
C HIS A 129 26.69 -5.71 18.33
N GLU A 130 26.07 -6.30 19.34
CA GLU A 130 25.84 -5.63 20.64
C GLU A 130 27.06 -5.73 21.54
N ILE A 131 27.78 -6.86 21.50
CA ILE A 131 29.01 -7.07 22.26
C ILE A 131 30.22 -7.14 21.32
N VAL A 132 31.22 -6.33 21.63
CA VAL A 132 32.55 -6.40 21.02
C VAL A 132 33.55 -6.77 22.10
N GLY A 133 34.52 -7.62 21.75
CA GLY A 133 35.61 -7.94 22.65
C GLY A 133 36.97 -7.96 21.96
N PHE A 134 38.01 -7.61 22.70
CA PHE A 134 39.39 -7.70 22.24
C PHE A 134 40.23 -8.49 23.25
N HIS A 135 40.71 -9.65 22.81
CA HIS A 135 41.66 -10.46 23.57
C HIS A 135 43.09 -10.12 23.16
N CYS A 136 43.95 -9.77 24.13
CA CYS A 136 45.35 -9.47 23.89
C CYS A 136 46.19 -10.75 23.86
N ILE A 137 46.88 -10.97 22.73
CA ILE A 137 47.81 -12.09 22.55
C ILE A 137 49.25 -11.63 22.78
N GLU A 138 49.60 -10.49 22.18
CA GLU A 138 50.89 -9.82 22.32
C GLU A 138 50.61 -8.33 22.52
N ALA A 139 51.16 -7.77 23.60
CA ALA A 139 51.07 -6.34 23.92
C ALA A 139 52.22 -5.56 23.28
N ASP A 140 52.08 -4.24 23.27
CA ASP A 140 53.16 -3.31 22.99
C ASP A 140 53.12 -2.25 24.10
N ASP A 141 54.19 -2.19 24.89
CA ASP A 141 54.26 -1.29 26.05
C ASP A 141 54.59 0.16 25.64
N ASN A 142 54.97 0.40 24.39
CA ASN A 142 55.36 1.71 23.87
C ASN A 142 54.23 2.41 23.09
N GLY A 143 53.03 1.83 23.02
CA GLY A 143 51.90 2.47 22.37
C GLY A 143 50.67 1.57 22.19
N GLY A 144 49.64 2.11 21.54
CA GLY A 144 48.43 1.36 21.23
C GLY A 144 47.49 1.13 22.41
N GLU A 145 47.49 2.02 23.40
CA GLU A 145 46.46 2.08 24.43
C GLU A 145 45.06 1.96 23.82
N SER A 146 44.24 1.11 24.42
CA SER A 146 42.82 1.02 24.09
C SER A 146 42.13 2.27 24.61
N ILE A 147 41.28 2.88 23.80
CA ILE A 147 40.48 4.07 24.14
C ILE A 147 39.04 3.62 24.30
N MET A 148 38.36 4.04 25.37
CA MET A 148 36.93 3.88 25.59
C MET A 148 36.26 5.22 25.86
N VAL A 149 35.12 5.48 25.22
CA VAL A 149 34.30 6.68 25.41
C VAL A 149 32.84 6.24 25.56
N PRO A 150 32.31 6.17 26.80
CA PRO A 150 30.89 5.92 27.04
C PRO A 150 30.00 7.02 26.46
N ILE A 151 28.80 6.66 26.00
CA ILE A 151 27.83 7.60 25.44
C ILE A 151 27.36 8.64 26.45
N ASP A 152 27.21 8.27 27.72
CA ASP A 152 26.76 9.16 28.80
C ASP A 152 27.70 10.36 28.95
N ASP A 153 29.02 10.13 28.82
CA ASP A 153 30.03 11.18 28.85
C ASP A 153 29.88 12.16 27.67
N ILE A 154 29.36 11.70 26.53
CA ILE A 154 29.12 12.53 25.34
C ILE A 154 27.86 13.35 25.52
N LEU A 155 26.76 12.70 25.95
CA LEU A 155 25.47 13.35 26.14
C LEU A 155 25.53 14.45 27.19
N GLN A 156 26.34 14.28 28.24
CA GLN A 156 26.57 15.31 29.25
C GLN A 156 27.37 16.52 28.74
N ASN A 157 28.06 16.40 27.61
CA ASN A 157 29.00 17.41 27.10
C ASN A 157 28.67 17.91 25.69
N ILE A 158 27.52 17.52 25.13
CA ILE A 158 27.05 17.94 23.81
C ILE A 158 25.84 18.87 23.93
N ASP A 159 25.76 19.85 23.03
CA ASP A 159 24.65 20.78 22.98
C ASP A 159 23.34 20.10 22.51
N GLN A 160 22.19 20.53 23.03
CA GLN A 160 20.88 19.92 22.73
C GLN A 160 20.47 20.08 21.27
N GLU A 161 20.80 21.18 20.62
CA GLU A 161 20.50 21.38 19.19
C GLU A 161 21.35 20.45 18.32
N VAL A 162 22.62 20.25 18.72
CA VAL A 162 23.51 19.28 18.08
C VAL A 162 23.00 17.85 18.29
N LEU A 163 22.57 17.51 19.51
CA LEU A 163 22.00 16.21 19.81
C LEU A 163 20.73 15.93 19.00
N ALA A 164 19.86 16.94 18.83
CA ALA A 164 18.67 16.83 17.99
C ALA A 164 19.06 16.50 16.54
N CYS A 165 20.09 17.15 15.98
CA CYS A 165 20.60 16.83 14.66
C CYS A 165 21.14 15.38 14.58
N LEU A 166 21.89 14.93 15.59
CA LEU A 166 22.44 13.58 15.63
C LEU A 166 21.36 12.49 15.78
N ARG A 167 20.15 12.86 16.25
CA ARG A 167 18.97 11.99 16.35
C ARG A 167 18.17 11.90 15.05
N GLU A 168 18.44 12.75 14.05
CA GLU A 168 17.79 12.67 12.73
C GLU A 168 18.37 11.50 11.90
N PRO A 169 17.54 10.64 11.26
CA PRO A 169 17.99 9.44 10.55
C PRO A 169 18.51 9.74 9.13
N VAL A 170 19.47 10.66 9.04
CA VAL A 170 20.00 11.18 7.77
C VAL A 170 21.46 10.81 7.50
N TYR A 171 22.12 10.10 8.42
CA TYR A 171 23.53 9.77 8.31
C TYR A 171 23.73 8.44 7.58
N PRO A 172 24.51 8.41 6.48
CA PRO A 172 24.65 7.20 5.70
C PRO A 172 25.64 6.22 6.34
N PHE A 173 25.23 4.97 6.50
CA PHE A 173 26.05 3.86 6.99
C PHE A 173 25.92 2.67 6.03
N GLY A 174 26.87 2.53 5.11
CA GLY A 174 26.76 1.52 4.04
C GLY A 174 25.81 2.00 2.95
N GLN A 175 24.72 1.28 2.72
CA GLN A 175 23.65 1.66 1.79
C GLN A 175 22.45 2.32 2.49
N ASP A 176 22.41 2.24 3.83
CA ASP A 176 21.29 2.67 4.65
C ASP A 176 21.56 4.01 5.34
N TYR A 177 20.51 4.65 5.84
CA TYR A 177 20.57 5.92 6.57
C TYR A 177 20.03 5.72 7.98
N HIS A 178 20.78 6.16 8.98
CA HIS A 178 20.44 6.00 10.40
C HIS A 178 20.74 7.27 11.19
N ALA A 179 20.14 7.38 12.37
CA ALA A 179 20.56 8.35 13.36
C ALA A 179 21.89 7.90 13.98
N ILE A 180 22.70 8.86 14.46
CA ILE A 180 23.94 8.56 15.19
C ILE A 180 23.62 8.25 16.63
N VAL A 181 22.70 9.02 17.24
CA VAL A 181 22.19 8.79 18.59
C VAL A 181 20.72 8.37 18.49
N CYS A 182 20.34 7.28 19.14
CA CYS A 182 18.95 6.83 19.25
C CYS A 182 18.64 6.40 20.69
N GLY A 183 17.43 5.88 20.92
CA GLY A 183 16.94 5.58 22.27
C GLY A 183 16.29 6.78 22.96
N ASP A 184 15.66 6.55 24.10
CA ASP A 184 15.08 7.58 24.96
C ASP A 184 16.15 8.19 25.90
N GLU A 185 15.72 9.03 26.84
CA GLU A 185 16.62 9.67 27.81
C GLU A 185 17.21 8.67 28.81
N ASP A 186 16.47 7.62 29.15
CA ASP A 186 16.86 6.62 30.13
C ASP A 186 17.80 5.55 29.53
N ASN A 187 17.72 5.32 28.22
CA ASN A 187 18.50 4.30 27.53
C ASN A 187 19.03 4.78 26.16
N PRO A 188 19.98 5.72 26.13
CA PRO A 188 20.50 6.24 24.87
C PRO A 188 21.50 5.27 24.25
N LEU A 189 21.51 5.17 22.92
CA LEU A 189 22.39 4.30 22.14
C LEU A 189 23.12 5.12 21.06
N ILE A 190 24.34 4.70 20.72
CA ILE A 190 25.18 5.35 19.72
C ILE A 190 25.64 4.38 18.63
N ARG A 191 25.62 4.87 17.39
CA ARG A 191 26.19 4.25 16.20
C ARG A 191 27.04 5.29 15.49
N TYR A 192 28.35 5.09 15.46
CA TYR A 192 29.24 6.08 14.84
C TYR A 192 30.50 5.45 14.25
N TYR A 193 30.81 5.82 13.01
CA TYR A 193 32.13 5.64 12.43
C TYR A 193 32.33 6.63 11.29
N GLN A 194 33.07 7.70 11.55
CA GLN A 194 33.29 8.81 10.60
C GLN A 194 33.72 8.34 9.20
N ALA A 195 34.76 7.51 9.12
CA ALA A 195 35.27 7.01 7.85
C ALA A 195 34.23 6.19 7.05
N GLN A 196 33.27 5.56 7.73
CA GLN A 196 32.18 4.85 7.07
C GLN A 196 31.15 5.84 6.51
N ILE A 197 30.81 6.88 7.26
CA ILE A 197 29.89 7.94 6.82
C ILE A 197 30.45 8.64 5.60
N GLU A 198 31.71 9.09 5.66
CA GLU A 198 32.39 9.79 4.56
C GLU A 198 32.40 8.96 3.28
N ARG A 199 32.67 7.66 3.40
CA ARG A 199 32.65 6.74 2.25
C ARG A 199 31.24 6.52 1.69
N SER A 200 30.22 6.53 2.53
CA SER A 200 28.82 6.29 2.13
C SER A 200 28.12 7.56 1.63
N LEU A 201 28.71 8.75 1.79
CA LEU A 201 28.18 9.99 1.23
C LEU A 201 28.19 9.95 -0.31
N ASN A 202 27.03 10.12 -0.91
CA ASN A 202 26.86 10.21 -2.36
C ASN A 202 26.85 11.67 -2.80
N LYS A 203 27.53 12.00 -3.92
CA LYS A 203 27.49 13.33 -4.56
C LYS A 203 26.06 13.80 -4.87
N ASN A 204 25.12 12.89 -5.11
CA ASN A 204 23.73 13.20 -5.46
C ASN A 204 22.82 13.46 -4.24
N ASN A 205 23.28 13.21 -3.01
CA ASN A 205 22.49 13.45 -1.80
C ASN A 205 23.39 13.82 -0.61
N PRO A 206 23.94 15.05 -0.58
CA PRO A 206 24.84 15.47 0.49
C PRO A 206 24.09 15.71 1.81
N LEU A 207 24.79 15.54 2.93
CA LEU A 207 24.28 16.01 4.22
C LEU A 207 24.11 17.54 4.20
N SER A 208 23.04 18.04 4.79
CA SER A 208 22.85 19.48 4.97
C SER A 208 23.94 20.09 5.86
N GLN A 209 24.13 21.40 5.80
CA GLN A 209 25.11 22.13 6.63
C GLN A 209 24.96 21.86 8.14
N LYS A 210 23.74 21.82 8.69
CA LYS A 210 23.52 21.53 10.13
C LYS A 210 24.04 20.15 10.54
N HIS A 211 23.79 19.13 9.72
CA HIS A 211 24.22 17.75 9.98
C HIS A 211 25.73 17.58 9.83
N GLN A 212 26.37 18.29 8.90
CA GLN A 212 27.83 18.31 8.77
C GLN A 212 28.49 19.00 9.98
N ALA A 213 27.92 20.11 10.45
CA ALA A 213 28.40 20.80 11.64
C ALA A 213 28.26 19.91 12.90
N ALA A 214 27.14 19.19 13.02
CA ALA A 214 26.92 18.27 14.13
C ALA A 214 27.96 17.12 14.16
N LEU A 215 28.31 16.55 13.00
CA LEU A 215 29.39 15.55 12.89
C LEU A 215 30.73 16.11 13.38
N LYS A 216 31.08 17.31 12.92
CA LYS A 216 32.34 17.96 13.30
C LYS A 216 32.43 18.20 14.81
N ILE A 217 31.34 18.66 15.43
CA ILE A 217 31.27 18.87 16.88
C ILE A 217 31.42 17.54 17.63
N LEU A 218 30.78 16.47 17.14
CA LEU A 218 30.94 15.14 17.71
C LEU A 218 32.40 14.67 17.64
N ASP A 219 33.08 14.83 16.50
CA ASP A 219 34.49 14.45 16.36
C ASP A 219 35.40 15.25 17.31
N GLU A 220 35.21 16.57 17.38
CA GLU A 220 35.95 17.45 18.30
C GLU A 220 35.74 17.03 19.77
N LEU A 221 34.54 16.56 20.11
CA LEU A 221 34.22 16.07 21.44
C LEU A 221 34.92 14.74 21.73
N LEU A 222 34.91 13.80 20.78
CA LEU A 222 35.57 12.49 20.89
C LEU A 222 37.09 12.61 21.04
N ASP A 223 37.70 13.69 20.58
CA ASP A 223 39.13 13.95 20.70
C ASP A 223 39.55 14.52 22.07
N LYS A 224 38.61 14.95 22.92
CA LYS A 224 38.93 15.50 24.25
C LYS A 224 39.45 14.42 25.20
N SER A 225 40.67 14.61 25.70
CA SER A 225 41.39 13.64 26.53
C SER A 225 40.67 13.26 27.84
N HIS A 226 39.89 14.18 28.43
CA HIS A 226 39.14 13.91 29.68
C HIS A 226 37.90 13.02 29.47
N LEU A 227 37.40 12.88 28.23
CA LEU A 227 36.32 11.96 27.90
C LEU A 227 36.86 10.55 27.60
N GLN A 228 38.09 10.45 27.12
CA GLN A 228 38.75 9.19 26.77
C GLN A 228 39.31 8.47 28.00
N GLN A 229 38.81 7.25 28.27
CA GLN A 229 39.45 6.31 29.18
C GLN A 229 40.50 5.49 28.42
N LYS A 230 41.74 5.49 28.91
CA LYS A 230 42.88 4.85 28.23
C LYS A 230 43.53 3.81 29.12
N PHE A 231 43.87 2.65 28.55
CA PHE A 231 44.61 1.61 29.26
C PHE A 231 45.35 0.68 28.29
N HIS A 232 46.43 0.08 28.78
CA HIS A 232 47.17 -0.98 28.08
C HIS A 232 46.55 -2.34 28.39
N LEU A 233 46.27 -3.12 27.34
CA LEU A 233 45.91 -4.51 27.49
C LEU A 233 47.17 -5.37 27.55
N GLN A 234 47.32 -6.13 28.63
CA GLN A 234 48.39 -7.09 28.84
C GLN A 234 48.04 -8.45 28.20
N PRO A 235 49.05 -9.27 27.80
CA PRO A 235 48.80 -10.59 27.22
C PRO A 235 47.92 -11.44 28.14
N GLY A 236 46.85 -12.01 27.57
CA GLY A 236 45.87 -12.78 28.33
C GLY A 236 44.59 -11.98 28.66
N GLN A 237 44.66 -10.66 28.78
CA GLN A 237 43.47 -9.87 29.10
C GLN A 237 42.45 -9.87 27.96
N ILE A 238 41.16 -9.81 28.31
CA ILE A 238 40.06 -9.61 27.36
C ILE A 238 39.26 -8.41 27.82
N VAL A 239 39.13 -7.38 26.98
CA VAL A 239 38.09 -6.37 27.19
C VAL A 239 36.81 -6.78 26.49
N PHE A 240 35.68 -6.70 27.20
CA PHE A 240 34.34 -6.77 26.64
C PHE A 240 33.67 -5.41 26.78
N MET A 241 32.90 -5.00 25.77
CA MET A 241 32.17 -3.74 25.79
C MET A 241 30.80 -3.86 25.15
N HIS A 242 29.86 -3.04 25.59
CA HIS A 242 28.59 -2.83 24.91
C HIS A 242 28.80 -1.84 23.77
N ASN A 243 28.78 -2.34 22.55
CA ASN A 243 29.16 -1.61 21.33
C ASN A 243 28.22 -0.45 20.97
N HIS A 244 27.00 -0.43 21.52
CA HIS A 244 26.03 0.66 21.32
C HIS A 244 26.03 1.67 22.45
N LYS A 245 26.83 1.45 23.50
CA LYS A 245 26.98 2.35 24.66
C LYS A 245 28.39 2.91 24.78
N VAL A 246 29.39 2.23 24.21
CA VAL A 246 30.79 2.62 24.30
C VAL A 246 31.40 2.65 22.91
N MET A 247 31.92 3.81 22.54
CA MET A 247 32.84 3.90 21.40
C MET A 247 34.24 3.53 21.82
N HIS A 248 34.93 2.80 20.95
CA HIS A 248 36.28 2.33 21.22
C HIS A 248 37.24 2.79 20.12
N GLY A 249 38.51 2.93 20.50
CA GLY A 249 39.57 3.36 19.60
C GLY A 249 40.93 2.90 20.11
N ARG A 250 41.99 3.48 19.52
CA ARG A 250 43.37 3.15 19.91
C ARG A 250 44.30 4.33 19.67
N THR A 251 45.26 4.53 20.57
CA THR A 251 46.41 5.42 20.29
C THR A 251 47.31 4.85 19.19
N ALA A 252 48.27 5.66 18.71
CA ALA A 252 49.23 5.22 17.71
C ALA A 252 50.15 4.12 18.25
N LEU A 253 50.65 3.28 17.36
CA LEU A 253 51.65 2.23 17.60
C LEU A 253 52.96 2.60 16.91
N SER A 254 54.07 1.98 17.33
CA SER A 254 55.29 1.95 16.51
C SER A 254 55.00 1.23 15.17
N PRO A 255 55.58 1.67 14.05
CA PRO A 255 55.48 0.96 12.76
C PRO A 255 55.93 -0.51 12.82
N GLU A 256 56.86 -0.84 13.71
CA GLU A 256 57.42 -2.17 13.95
C GLU A 256 56.69 -2.95 15.05
N SER A 257 55.58 -2.43 15.56
CA SER A 257 54.85 -3.05 16.67
C SER A 257 54.44 -4.49 16.36
N LYS A 258 54.72 -5.37 17.33
CA LYS A 258 54.34 -6.78 17.30
C LYS A 258 52.98 -7.03 17.96
N ARG A 259 52.22 -5.98 18.31
CA ARG A 259 50.94 -6.13 19.00
C ARG A 259 49.95 -6.98 18.20
N VAL A 260 49.36 -7.97 18.88
CA VAL A 260 48.32 -8.84 18.31
C VAL A 260 47.12 -8.88 19.24
N LEU A 261 45.95 -8.48 18.71
CA LEU A 261 44.66 -8.68 19.36
C LEU A 261 43.77 -9.61 18.54
N TYR A 262 42.94 -10.39 19.21
CA TYR A 262 41.84 -11.13 18.60
C TYR A 262 40.53 -10.40 18.91
N ARG A 263 39.83 -9.97 17.86
CA ARG A 263 38.54 -9.28 17.95
C ARG A 263 37.39 -10.27 17.85
N LEU A 264 36.47 -10.19 18.78
CA LEU A 264 35.21 -10.92 18.87
C LEU A 264 34.05 -9.95 18.67
N ARG A 265 33.02 -10.37 17.93
CA ARG A 265 31.75 -9.66 17.83
C ARG A 265 30.61 -10.64 17.95
N MET A 266 29.62 -10.33 18.78
CA MET A 266 28.57 -11.26 19.17
C MET A 266 27.21 -10.58 19.10
N HIS A 267 26.23 -11.31 18.56
CA HIS A 267 24.83 -10.94 18.70
C HIS A 267 24.22 -11.53 19.98
N VAL A 268 23.54 -10.70 20.77
CA VAL A 268 22.76 -11.08 21.96
C VAL A 268 21.38 -10.44 21.94
N ASN A 269 20.37 -11.15 22.45
CA ASN A 269 18.98 -10.73 22.35
C ASN A 269 18.66 -9.51 23.23
N ARG A 270 19.37 -9.32 24.37
CA ARG A 270 19.17 -8.23 25.35
C ARG A 270 20.43 -7.92 26.16
N LEU A 271 20.72 -6.64 26.41
CA LEU A 271 21.74 -6.15 27.36
C LEU A 271 21.24 -5.00 28.26
N ASP A 272 19.95 -4.68 28.25
CA ASP A 272 19.37 -3.64 29.11
C ASP A 272 18.00 -4.11 29.67
N ASN A 273 17.50 -3.39 30.68
CA ASN A 273 16.26 -3.73 31.37
C ASN A 273 14.99 -3.18 30.69
N GLN A 274 15.07 -2.54 29.51
CA GLN A 274 13.91 -2.02 28.79
C GLN A 274 14.03 -1.95 27.25
N GLY A 275 14.99 -2.62 26.60
CA GLY A 275 15.23 -2.43 25.17
C GLY A 275 15.60 -3.70 24.42
N LYS A 276 14.82 -4.02 23.39
CA LYS A 276 15.44 -4.60 22.20
C LYS A 276 16.55 -3.64 21.78
N ILE A 277 17.61 -4.13 21.11
CA ILE A 277 18.38 -3.26 20.20
C ILE A 277 17.33 -2.41 19.48
N ALA A 278 17.43 -1.10 19.58
CA ALA A 278 16.58 -0.21 18.84
C ALA A 278 16.91 -0.39 17.34
N ALA A 279 16.41 -1.47 16.73
CA ALA A 279 15.47 -1.32 15.64
C ALA A 279 14.56 -0.19 16.11
N PRO A 280 14.70 1.04 15.60
CA PRO A 280 14.29 2.25 16.34
C PRO A 280 12.78 2.33 16.62
N HIS A 281 12.01 1.30 16.28
CA HIS A 281 10.60 1.36 15.99
C HIS A 281 9.93 0.10 16.56
N ASN A 282 8.89 0.25 17.39
CA ASN A 282 7.93 -0.84 17.60
C ASN A 282 7.16 -1.08 16.29
N LEU A 283 6.30 -2.10 16.20
CA LEU A 283 5.57 -2.37 14.95
C LEU A 283 4.85 -1.11 14.41
N ASN A 284 4.20 -0.35 15.29
CA ASN A 284 3.50 0.87 14.91
C ASN A 284 4.44 1.92 14.34
N THR A 285 5.64 2.08 14.91
CA THR A 285 6.62 3.04 14.38
C THR A 285 7.20 2.59 13.03
N TYR A 286 7.40 1.28 12.83
CA TYR A 286 7.84 0.75 11.52
C TYR A 286 6.78 0.99 10.45
N MET A 287 5.52 0.73 10.79
CA MET A 287 4.37 0.98 9.93
C MET A 287 4.23 2.46 9.62
N ALA A 288 4.25 3.33 10.63
CA ALA A 288 4.13 4.78 10.46
C ALA A 288 5.25 5.36 9.58
N LEU A 289 6.51 4.96 9.81
CA LEU A 289 7.62 5.39 8.97
C LEU A 289 7.48 4.85 7.53
N ALA A 290 7.05 3.59 7.36
CA ALA A 290 6.82 3.04 6.03
C ALA A 290 5.74 3.85 5.29
N THR A 291 4.64 4.18 5.94
CA THR A 291 3.57 5.03 5.38
C THR A 291 4.07 6.44 5.05
N GLU A 292 4.82 7.09 5.94
CA GLU A 292 5.38 8.42 5.68
C GLU A 292 6.34 8.40 4.47
N LEU A 293 7.17 7.36 4.36
CA LEU A 293 8.06 7.16 3.22
C LEU A 293 7.28 6.89 1.92
N GLU A 294 6.14 6.18 1.98
CA GLU A 294 5.24 6.02 0.84
C GLU A 294 4.67 7.37 0.38
N ASP A 295 4.23 8.21 1.32
CA ASP A 295 3.65 9.52 1.03
C ASP A 295 4.68 10.49 0.44
N MET A 296 5.94 10.38 0.88
CA MET A 296 7.09 11.09 0.28
C MET A 296 7.54 10.50 -1.08
N GLY A 297 6.94 9.40 -1.54
CA GLY A 297 7.34 8.71 -2.78
C GLY A 297 8.65 7.92 -2.69
N ARG A 298 9.21 7.73 -1.49
CA ARG A 298 10.44 6.96 -1.23
C ARG A 298 10.15 5.46 -1.11
N ILE A 299 9.62 4.89 -2.19
CA ILE A 299 9.08 3.53 -2.25
C ILE A 299 10.07 2.44 -1.80
N GLU A 300 11.34 2.48 -2.24
CA GLU A 300 12.32 1.47 -1.83
C GLU A 300 12.64 1.51 -0.33
N SER A 301 12.65 2.71 0.24
CA SER A 301 12.82 2.89 1.69
C SER A 301 11.60 2.37 2.46
N ALA A 302 10.38 2.61 1.98
CA ALA A 302 9.16 2.06 2.57
C ALA A 302 9.14 0.51 2.51
N LEU A 303 9.46 -0.08 1.35
CA LEU A 303 9.61 -1.53 1.20
C LEU A 303 10.63 -2.10 2.17
N GLN A 304 11.73 -1.37 2.41
CA GLN A 304 12.73 -1.78 3.38
C GLN A 304 12.19 -1.78 4.81
N GLN A 305 11.43 -0.75 5.20
CA GLN A 305 10.81 -0.73 6.54
C GLN A 305 9.82 -1.88 6.74
N TYR A 306 8.97 -2.16 5.75
CA TYR A 306 8.08 -3.32 5.82
C TYR A 306 8.83 -4.66 5.87
N ARG A 307 9.91 -4.82 5.11
CA ARG A 307 10.76 -6.03 5.17
C ARG A 307 11.34 -6.21 6.57
N CYS A 308 11.90 -5.15 7.16
CA CYS A 308 12.41 -5.17 8.53
C CYS A 308 11.30 -5.50 9.55
N ALA A 309 10.12 -4.88 9.41
CA ALA A 309 8.99 -5.16 10.28
C ALA A 309 8.53 -6.62 10.17
N ILE A 310 8.51 -7.20 8.97
CA ILE A 310 8.11 -8.60 8.75
C ILE A 310 9.13 -9.57 9.34
N GLU A 311 10.43 -9.24 9.34
CA GLU A 311 11.43 -10.05 10.02
C GLU A 311 11.23 -10.11 11.53
N LEU A 312 10.66 -9.05 12.13
CA LEU A 312 10.46 -8.91 13.58
C LEU A 312 9.06 -9.31 14.05
N PHE A 313 8.05 -9.14 13.21
CA PHE A 313 6.61 -9.25 13.53
C PHE A 313 5.83 -10.02 12.45
N GLY A 314 6.47 -11.01 11.81
CA GLY A 314 6.01 -11.62 10.54
C GLY A 314 4.63 -12.29 10.49
N ASP A 315 3.93 -12.40 11.62
CA ASP A 315 2.58 -12.95 11.72
C ASP A 315 1.50 -11.86 11.95
N ASP A 316 1.87 -10.57 12.00
CA ASP A 316 0.91 -9.48 12.16
C ASP A 316 0.14 -9.19 10.85
N MET A 317 -1.19 -9.30 10.91
CA MET A 317 -2.08 -9.15 9.75
C MET A 317 -2.06 -7.74 9.17
N ASN A 318 -2.02 -6.70 10.01
CA ASN A 318 -2.04 -5.31 9.55
C ASN A 318 -0.75 -5.00 8.78
N LEU A 319 0.38 -5.49 9.28
CA LEU A 319 1.66 -5.40 8.60
C LEU A 319 1.68 -6.12 7.26
N LEU A 320 1.22 -7.37 7.22
CA LEU A 320 1.20 -8.15 5.99
C LEU A 320 0.27 -7.52 4.95
N ASN A 321 -0.89 -7.01 5.36
CA ASN A 321 -1.83 -6.31 4.47
C ASN A 321 -1.24 -4.98 3.95
N ALA A 322 -0.57 -4.20 4.79
CA ALA A 322 0.09 -2.96 4.38
C ALA A 322 1.21 -3.22 3.37
N TYR A 323 2.11 -4.17 3.68
CA TYR A 323 3.19 -4.55 2.78
C TYR A 323 2.69 -5.14 1.46
N GLY A 324 1.71 -6.04 1.50
CA GLY A 324 1.07 -6.60 0.31
C GLY A 324 0.42 -5.54 -0.56
N SER A 325 -0.21 -4.52 0.06
CA SER A 325 -0.83 -3.40 -0.64
C SER A 325 0.20 -2.50 -1.33
N LEU A 326 1.32 -2.21 -0.69
CA LEU A 326 2.43 -1.50 -1.34
C LEU A 326 3.00 -2.30 -2.51
N LEU A 327 3.21 -3.61 -2.34
CA LEU A 327 3.68 -4.49 -3.43
C LEU A 327 2.72 -4.50 -4.62
N LEU A 328 1.41 -4.53 -4.38
CA LEU A 328 0.41 -4.35 -5.45
C LEU A 328 0.55 -2.99 -6.11
N LYS A 329 0.64 -1.91 -5.32
CA LYS A 329 0.73 -0.53 -5.80
C LYS A 329 1.89 -0.32 -6.74
N ILE A 330 3.01 -1.03 -6.56
CA ILE A 330 4.21 -0.91 -7.40
C ILE A 330 4.31 -1.99 -8.49
N GLY A 331 3.29 -2.84 -8.64
CA GLY A 331 3.23 -3.86 -9.67
C GLY A 331 4.05 -5.14 -9.39
N GLN A 332 4.50 -5.37 -8.16
CA GLN A 332 5.19 -6.60 -7.75
C GLN A 332 4.17 -7.70 -7.40
N PHE A 333 3.43 -8.17 -8.42
CA PHE A 333 2.26 -9.02 -8.26
C PHE A 333 2.54 -10.40 -7.66
N GLU A 334 3.65 -11.03 -8.03
CA GLU A 334 4.04 -12.35 -7.52
C GLU A 334 4.32 -12.28 -6.01
N ARG A 335 5.12 -11.30 -5.58
CA ARG A 335 5.43 -11.08 -4.17
C ARG A 335 4.19 -10.67 -3.37
N ALA A 336 3.33 -9.82 -3.96
CA ALA A 336 2.05 -9.49 -3.34
C ALA A 336 1.18 -10.73 -3.14
N THR A 337 1.12 -11.63 -4.14
CA THR A 337 0.38 -12.89 -4.07
C THR A 337 0.89 -13.75 -2.90
N GLU A 338 2.21 -13.89 -2.74
CA GLU A 338 2.81 -14.63 -1.62
C GLU A 338 2.42 -14.04 -0.26
N ILE A 339 2.48 -12.72 -0.10
CA ILE A 339 2.13 -12.04 1.15
C ILE A 339 0.64 -12.19 1.47
N PHE A 340 -0.25 -11.97 0.51
CA PHE A 340 -1.68 -12.16 0.76
C PHE A 340 -2.08 -13.62 0.99
N HIS A 341 -1.34 -14.58 0.44
CA HIS A 341 -1.53 -15.98 0.83
C HIS A 341 -1.16 -16.24 2.30
N LYS A 342 -0.14 -15.56 2.85
CA LYS A 342 0.13 -15.61 4.30
C LYS A 342 -1.02 -15.02 5.11
N CYS A 343 -1.55 -13.86 4.70
CA CYS A 343 -2.74 -13.27 5.33
C CYS A 343 -3.91 -14.26 5.36
N LYS A 344 -4.17 -14.92 4.22
CA LYS A 344 -5.24 -15.92 4.09
C LYS A 344 -5.03 -17.16 4.96
N VAL A 345 -3.79 -17.56 5.25
CA VAL A 345 -3.49 -18.66 6.18
C VAL A 345 -3.83 -18.25 7.62
N ILE A 346 -3.56 -17.00 8.00
CA ILE A 346 -3.84 -16.46 9.34
C ILE A 346 -5.34 -16.24 9.53
N ASN A 347 -5.98 -15.56 8.58
CA ASN A 347 -7.43 -15.34 8.55
C ASN A 347 -7.97 -15.61 7.13
N PRO A 348 -8.61 -16.77 6.89
CA PRO A 348 -9.17 -17.14 5.59
C PRO A 348 -10.23 -16.18 5.04
N ASN A 349 -10.85 -15.39 5.91
CA ASN A 349 -11.96 -14.50 5.59
C ASN A 349 -11.54 -13.03 5.57
N ASP A 350 -10.25 -12.71 5.74
CA ASP A 350 -9.75 -11.33 5.74
C ASP A 350 -10.15 -10.57 4.46
N TYR A 351 -10.75 -9.40 4.66
CA TYR A 351 -11.33 -8.61 3.58
C TYR A 351 -10.28 -8.17 2.56
N GLU A 352 -9.21 -7.53 3.02
CA GLU A 352 -8.21 -6.91 2.15
C GLU A 352 -7.44 -7.94 1.30
N SER A 353 -6.99 -9.03 1.93
CA SER A 353 -6.28 -10.10 1.23
C SER A 353 -7.18 -10.86 0.27
N GLY A 354 -8.44 -11.11 0.64
CA GLY A 354 -9.45 -11.71 -0.22
C GLY A 354 -9.70 -10.91 -1.49
N LEU A 355 -9.89 -9.59 -1.36
CA LEU A 355 -10.04 -8.69 -2.49
C LEU A 355 -8.81 -8.66 -3.40
N ALA A 356 -7.62 -8.59 -2.79
CA ALA A 356 -6.35 -8.56 -3.50
C ALA A 356 -6.11 -9.83 -4.33
N LEU A 357 -6.24 -11.01 -3.70
CA LEU A 357 -6.06 -12.30 -4.37
C LEU A 357 -7.07 -12.51 -5.49
N SER A 358 -8.34 -12.14 -5.27
CA SER A 358 -9.35 -12.17 -6.34
C SER A 358 -8.98 -11.27 -7.51
N GLY A 359 -8.52 -10.04 -7.24
CA GLY A 359 -8.08 -9.10 -8.28
C GLY A 359 -6.89 -9.63 -9.10
N LEU A 360 -5.93 -10.27 -8.43
CA LEU A 360 -4.78 -10.92 -9.05
C LEU A 360 -5.19 -12.13 -9.92
N ALA A 361 -6.07 -12.99 -9.42
CA ALA A 361 -6.59 -14.13 -10.17
C ALA A 361 -7.33 -13.68 -11.43
N ARG A 362 -8.13 -12.61 -11.32
CA ARG A 362 -8.84 -11.99 -12.46
C ARG A 362 -7.87 -11.39 -13.48
N MET A 363 -6.81 -10.72 -13.03
CA MET A 363 -5.77 -10.19 -13.92
C MET A 363 -5.07 -11.29 -14.72
N LYS A 364 -4.92 -12.49 -14.13
CA LYS A 364 -4.42 -13.70 -14.80
C LYS A 364 -5.46 -14.39 -15.71
N GLY A 365 -6.68 -13.87 -15.79
CA GLY A 365 -7.78 -14.45 -16.58
C GLY A 365 -8.54 -15.58 -15.89
N ASN A 366 -8.23 -15.91 -14.62
CA ASN A 366 -8.88 -16.99 -13.88
C ASN A 366 -10.13 -16.49 -13.13
N LEU A 367 -11.22 -16.26 -13.88
CA LEU A 367 -12.50 -15.79 -13.33
C LEU A 367 -13.12 -16.76 -12.30
N PRO A 368 -13.11 -18.09 -12.51
CA PRO A 368 -13.65 -19.03 -11.52
C PRO A 368 -12.92 -18.95 -10.17
N GLU A 369 -11.59 -18.88 -10.18
CA GLU A 369 -10.79 -18.72 -8.96
C GLU A 369 -11.07 -17.38 -8.28
N ALA A 370 -11.10 -16.28 -9.04
CA ALA A 370 -11.44 -14.95 -8.50
C ALA A 370 -12.80 -14.97 -7.76
N LYS A 371 -13.82 -15.59 -8.35
CA LYS A 371 -15.14 -15.75 -7.73
C LYS A 371 -15.08 -16.60 -6.46
N ALA A 372 -14.35 -17.72 -6.49
CA ALA A 372 -14.20 -18.61 -5.33
C ALA A 372 -13.45 -17.94 -4.17
N LEU A 373 -12.51 -17.03 -4.46
CA LEU A 373 -11.79 -16.25 -3.47
C LEU A 373 -12.67 -15.17 -2.81
N LEU A 374 -13.57 -14.53 -3.55
CA LEU A 374 -14.46 -13.49 -3.01
C LEU A 374 -15.58 -14.06 -2.14
N LYS A 375 -16.13 -15.23 -2.49
CA LYS A 375 -17.32 -15.78 -1.83
C LYS A 375 -17.24 -15.80 -0.29
N PRO A 376 -16.25 -16.46 0.35
CA PRO A 376 -16.20 -16.54 1.81
C PRO A 376 -15.97 -15.16 2.46
N VAL A 377 -15.28 -14.26 1.76
CA VAL A 377 -15.00 -12.89 2.22
C VAL A 377 -16.27 -12.05 2.24
N MET A 378 -17.12 -12.16 1.20
CA MET A 378 -18.41 -11.46 1.14
C MET A 378 -19.45 -12.04 2.09
N GLU A 379 -19.34 -13.32 2.45
CA GLU A 379 -20.16 -13.97 3.47
C GLU A 379 -19.75 -13.55 4.89
N ALA A 380 -18.45 -13.39 5.15
CA ALA A 380 -17.91 -12.98 6.45
C ALA A 380 -17.99 -11.46 6.68
N HIS A 381 -17.81 -10.65 5.63
CA HIS A 381 -17.82 -9.18 5.70
C HIS A 381 -18.82 -8.58 4.69
N PRO A 382 -20.12 -8.89 4.83
CA PRO A 382 -21.19 -8.39 3.97
C PRO A 382 -21.43 -6.89 4.17
N LEU A 383 -21.12 -6.37 5.37
CA LEU A 383 -21.26 -4.97 5.77
C LEU A 383 -19.88 -4.37 6.04
N ILE A 384 -19.59 -3.22 5.45
CA ILE A 384 -18.34 -2.47 5.65
C ILE A 384 -18.70 -1.01 5.95
N THR A 385 -18.09 -0.41 6.97
CA THR A 385 -18.18 1.04 7.20
C THR A 385 -17.16 1.74 6.31
N GLU A 386 -17.60 2.68 5.47
CA GLU A 386 -16.68 3.41 4.57
C GLU A 386 -15.82 4.44 5.35
N ASN A 387 -16.30 4.91 6.49
CA ASN A 387 -15.55 5.79 7.39
C ASN A 387 -14.80 4.94 8.44
N GLU A 388 -13.51 5.24 8.66
CA GLU A 388 -12.67 4.58 9.69
C GLU A 388 -13.11 4.89 11.12
N ASN A 389 -13.89 5.96 11.31
CA ASN A 389 -14.50 6.33 12.59
C ASN A 389 -15.81 5.56 12.83
N GLU A 390 -16.14 5.32 14.11
CA GLU A 390 -17.45 4.79 14.50
C GLU A 390 -18.59 5.64 13.93
N LEU A 391 -19.72 5.00 13.59
CA LEU A 391 -20.90 5.67 13.04
C LEU A 391 -21.37 6.78 14.00
N SER A 392 -21.43 8.01 13.52
CA SER A 392 -21.79 9.18 14.32
C SER A 392 -23.28 9.12 14.70
N PRO A 393 -23.67 9.09 15.98
CA PRO A 393 -25.07 9.01 16.38
C PRO A 393 -25.93 10.18 15.91
N GLN A 394 -25.30 11.32 15.58
CA GLN A 394 -25.99 12.54 15.15
C GLN A 394 -26.21 12.60 13.63
N GLN A 395 -25.60 11.70 12.85
CA GLN A 395 -25.73 11.68 11.39
C GLN A 395 -26.68 10.58 10.92
N PRO A 396 -27.52 10.85 9.89
CA PRO A 396 -28.33 9.80 9.28
C PRO A 396 -27.45 8.77 8.58
N THR A 397 -27.87 7.51 8.60
CA THR A 397 -27.11 6.40 8.02
C THR A 397 -27.69 5.96 6.68
N ILE A 398 -26.87 5.99 5.64
CA ILE A 398 -27.18 5.50 4.30
C ILE A 398 -26.57 4.09 4.14
N LEU A 399 -27.45 3.11 3.86
CA LEU A 399 -27.05 1.78 3.44
C LEU A 399 -26.83 1.76 1.93
N ARG A 400 -25.59 1.84 1.50
CA ARG A 400 -25.19 1.79 0.09
C ARG A 400 -25.08 0.34 -0.37
N ILE A 401 -25.90 -0.06 -1.33
CA ILE A 401 -25.94 -1.43 -1.83
C ILE A 401 -25.11 -1.58 -3.11
N ARG A 402 -24.19 -2.54 -3.13
CA ARG A 402 -23.35 -2.92 -4.28
C ARG A 402 -23.40 -4.43 -4.50
N GLY A 403 -23.59 -4.87 -5.74
CA GLY A 403 -23.58 -6.28 -6.16
C GLY A 403 -22.22 -6.75 -6.69
N ILE A 404 -21.58 -7.73 -6.05
CA ILE A 404 -20.17 -8.08 -6.27
C ILE A 404 -19.94 -9.14 -7.36
N GLU A 405 -20.89 -10.02 -7.67
CA GLU A 405 -20.74 -11.19 -8.59
C GLU A 405 -19.79 -10.98 -9.79
N ASP A 406 -20.26 -10.29 -10.84
CA ASP A 406 -19.43 -9.86 -11.99
C ASP A 406 -18.73 -8.50 -11.81
N ALA A 407 -18.96 -7.85 -10.67
CA ALA A 407 -18.41 -6.54 -10.35
C ALA A 407 -17.19 -6.85 -9.52
N ALA A 408 -16.17 -7.33 -10.22
CA ALA A 408 -15.00 -7.85 -9.54
C ALA A 408 -13.99 -6.74 -9.36
N TYR A 409 -13.28 -6.83 -8.24
CA TYR A 409 -12.07 -6.08 -8.03
C TYR A 409 -11.08 -6.43 -9.14
N SER A 410 -10.61 -5.41 -9.83
CA SER A 410 -9.60 -5.50 -10.87
C SER A 410 -8.41 -4.65 -10.45
N ILE A 411 -7.21 -5.11 -10.79
CA ILE A 411 -5.99 -4.33 -10.59
C ILE A 411 -5.78 -3.51 -11.85
N LEU A 412 -5.81 -2.18 -11.71
CA LEU A 412 -5.63 -1.24 -12.80
C LEU A 412 -4.25 -0.65 -12.73
N ARG A 413 -3.50 -0.82 -13.83
CA ARG A 413 -2.18 -0.23 -13.98
C ARG A 413 -2.30 1.19 -14.51
N SER A 414 -1.74 2.12 -13.75
CA SER A 414 -1.59 3.52 -14.11
C SER A 414 -0.40 3.72 -15.06
N SER A 415 -0.38 4.84 -15.78
CA SER A 415 0.70 5.21 -16.70
C SER A 415 2.03 5.50 -15.99
N ASP A 416 1.98 5.89 -14.72
CA ASP A 416 3.14 6.09 -13.83
C ASP A 416 3.75 4.77 -13.30
N GLY A 417 3.23 3.63 -13.75
CA GLY A 417 3.67 2.30 -13.32
C GLY A 417 2.98 1.79 -12.06
N THR A 418 2.20 2.62 -11.36
CA THR A 418 1.48 2.21 -10.16
C THR A 418 0.26 1.37 -10.49
N SER A 419 -0.32 0.70 -9.49
CA SER A 419 -1.54 -0.07 -9.65
C SER A 419 -2.52 0.17 -8.51
N LYS A 420 -3.82 0.18 -8.82
CA LYS A 420 -4.90 0.38 -7.85
C LYS A 420 -5.96 -0.71 -7.97
N LYS A 421 -6.47 -1.17 -6.83
CA LYS A 421 -7.64 -2.05 -6.77
C LYS A 421 -8.87 -1.18 -7.08
N LEU A 422 -9.67 -1.59 -8.05
CA LEU A 422 -10.94 -0.92 -8.35
C LEU A 422 -12.04 -1.96 -8.53
N LEU A 423 -13.17 -1.75 -7.85
CA LEU A 423 -14.41 -2.46 -8.15
C LEU A 423 -14.88 -2.05 -9.55
N ARG A 424 -14.77 -2.95 -10.53
CA ARG A 424 -15.21 -2.67 -11.90
C ARG A 424 -16.58 -3.23 -12.17
N GLY A 425 -17.42 -2.41 -12.79
CA GLY A 425 -18.65 -2.83 -13.44
C GLY A 425 -19.88 -2.83 -12.53
N GLY A 426 -21.03 -2.68 -13.17
CA GLY A 426 -22.33 -2.93 -12.55
C GLY A 426 -22.86 -1.88 -11.59
N HIS A 427 -22.06 -0.88 -11.19
CA HIS A 427 -22.45 0.17 -10.24
C HIS A 427 -22.15 1.58 -10.76
N PHE A 428 -22.86 2.58 -10.26
CA PHE A 428 -22.51 3.98 -10.50
C PHE A 428 -21.75 4.60 -9.31
N SER A 429 -20.91 5.60 -9.61
CA SER A 429 -20.17 6.35 -8.59
C SER A 429 -21.07 7.42 -7.97
N ILE A 430 -20.96 7.58 -6.65
CA ILE A 430 -21.65 8.63 -5.88
C ILE A 430 -20.76 9.83 -5.57
N SER A 431 -19.47 9.77 -5.91
CA SER A 431 -18.45 10.77 -5.50
C SER A 431 -18.74 12.22 -5.92
N ASN A 432 -19.53 12.42 -6.97
CA ASN A 432 -19.95 13.74 -7.44
C ASN A 432 -21.45 14.00 -7.21
N LEU A 433 -22.14 13.12 -6.47
CA LEU A 433 -23.58 13.14 -6.28
C LEU A 433 -23.97 13.25 -4.80
N VAL A 434 -23.14 12.71 -3.91
CA VAL A 434 -23.33 12.71 -2.45
C VAL A 434 -22.02 13.14 -1.81
N ASN A 435 -22.11 13.99 -0.79
CA ASN A 435 -20.98 14.31 0.07
C ASN A 435 -20.93 13.31 1.23
N ASP A 436 -19.90 12.46 1.25
CA ASP A 436 -19.79 11.38 2.22
C ASP A 436 -19.53 11.89 3.65
N GLU A 437 -19.15 13.17 3.82
CA GLU A 437 -18.98 13.81 5.14
C GLU A 437 -20.33 14.11 5.85
N ASP A 438 -21.42 14.22 5.08
CA ASP A 438 -22.74 14.59 5.61
C ASP A 438 -23.49 13.39 6.23
N TYR A 439 -23.03 12.16 5.96
CA TYR A 439 -23.77 10.93 6.26
C TYR A 439 -22.88 9.83 6.83
N ASN A 440 -23.47 8.99 7.67
CA ASN A 440 -22.89 7.70 7.97
C ASN A 440 -23.06 6.77 6.76
N MET A 441 -21.95 6.27 6.20
CA MET A 441 -21.98 5.39 5.03
C MET A 441 -21.68 3.93 5.42
N VAL A 442 -22.69 3.07 5.28
CA VAL A 442 -22.54 1.61 5.44
C VAL A 442 -22.70 0.96 4.08
N LEU A 443 -21.67 0.25 3.65
CA LEU A 443 -21.67 -0.53 2.42
C LEU A 443 -22.23 -1.93 2.67
N LEU A 444 -23.28 -2.30 1.91
CA LEU A 444 -23.75 -3.68 1.77
C LEU A 444 -23.23 -4.30 0.47
N ASN A 445 -22.35 -5.29 0.61
CA ASN A 445 -21.83 -6.09 -0.49
C ASN A 445 -22.73 -7.31 -0.72
N VAL A 446 -23.56 -7.26 -1.76
CA VAL A 446 -24.44 -8.35 -2.17
C VAL A 446 -23.69 -9.30 -3.09
N PHE A 447 -23.55 -10.55 -2.67
CA PHE A 447 -22.89 -11.60 -3.44
C PHE A 447 -23.74 -12.87 -3.37
N GLU A 448 -24.26 -13.32 -4.52
CA GLU A 448 -25.25 -14.39 -4.59
C GLU A 448 -26.44 -14.07 -3.66
N ASN A 449 -26.67 -14.92 -2.66
CA ASN A 449 -27.77 -14.81 -1.70
C ASN A 449 -27.24 -14.53 -0.28
N ASN A 450 -26.03 -13.98 -0.11
CA ASN A 450 -25.45 -13.74 1.22
C ASN A 450 -26.34 -12.87 2.12
N VAL A 451 -27.07 -11.93 1.52
CA VAL A 451 -28.01 -11.05 2.23
C VAL A 451 -29.20 -11.77 2.87
N ASP A 452 -29.58 -12.96 2.36
CA ASP A 452 -30.70 -13.72 2.92
C ASP A 452 -30.38 -14.30 4.32
N ASN A 453 -29.09 -14.39 4.68
CA ASN A 453 -28.62 -14.98 5.94
C ASN A 453 -28.18 -13.94 6.98
N LEU A 454 -28.28 -12.64 6.67
CA LEU A 454 -27.85 -11.57 7.57
C LEU A 454 -28.86 -11.36 8.68
N LYS A 455 -28.41 -11.48 9.93
CA LYS A 455 -29.26 -11.36 11.13
C LYS A 455 -29.17 -10.01 11.80
N GLU A 456 -28.02 -9.34 11.67
CA GLU A 456 -27.73 -8.09 12.35
C GLU A 456 -27.35 -7.03 11.32
N PHE A 457 -27.92 -5.83 11.50
CA PHE A 457 -27.61 -4.65 10.71
C PHE A 457 -27.46 -3.46 11.65
N PRO A 458 -26.54 -2.53 11.35
CA PRO A 458 -26.60 -1.21 11.98
C PRO A 458 -27.93 -0.55 11.62
N LYS A 459 -28.41 0.35 12.48
CA LYS A 459 -29.57 1.18 12.13
C LYS A 459 -29.23 2.01 10.88
N PHE A 460 -30.11 1.98 9.87
CA PHE A 460 -30.01 2.81 8.68
C PHE A 460 -31.35 3.47 8.34
N ASP A 461 -31.27 4.66 7.74
CA ASP A 461 -32.42 5.55 7.50
C ASP A 461 -32.79 5.65 6.01
N LEU A 462 -31.87 5.27 5.12
CA LEU A 462 -32.06 5.28 3.67
C LEU A 462 -31.27 4.14 3.02
N MET A 463 -31.87 3.46 2.06
CA MET A 463 -31.15 2.56 1.15
C MET A 463 -30.79 3.27 -0.16
N LEU A 464 -29.53 3.18 -0.56
CA LEU A 464 -29.06 3.67 -1.85
C LEU A 464 -28.58 2.50 -2.70
N ASN A 465 -29.42 2.05 -3.64
CA ASN A 465 -29.04 0.98 -4.55
C ASN A 465 -28.17 1.51 -5.69
N THR A 466 -26.87 1.23 -5.63
CA THR A 466 -25.94 1.65 -6.67
C THR A 466 -25.79 0.65 -7.82
N ILE A 467 -26.42 -0.52 -7.73
CA ILE A 467 -26.43 -1.53 -8.79
C ILE A 467 -27.21 -0.98 -9.98
N ALA A 468 -26.54 -0.87 -11.14
CA ALA A 468 -27.03 -0.19 -12.33
C ALA A 468 -27.09 -1.06 -13.59
N CYS A 469 -26.46 -2.24 -13.61
CA CYS A 469 -26.40 -3.11 -14.80
C CYS A 469 -27.17 -4.43 -14.58
N PRO A 470 -28.48 -4.49 -14.89
CA PRO A 470 -29.27 -5.69 -14.65
C PRO A 470 -28.79 -6.91 -15.44
N ASP A 471 -28.19 -6.71 -16.61
CA ASP A 471 -27.69 -7.77 -17.47
C ASP A 471 -26.52 -8.57 -16.88
N SER A 472 -25.75 -7.99 -15.95
CA SER A 472 -24.61 -8.66 -15.27
C SER A 472 -24.82 -8.81 -13.76
N LYS A 473 -25.98 -8.36 -13.25
CA LYS A 473 -26.25 -8.24 -11.81
C LYS A 473 -27.62 -8.78 -11.43
N GLN A 474 -28.22 -9.61 -12.28
CA GLN A 474 -29.57 -10.09 -12.07
C GLN A 474 -29.74 -10.80 -10.72
N ALA A 475 -28.81 -11.71 -10.36
CA ALA A 475 -28.87 -12.43 -9.09
C ALA A 475 -28.69 -11.49 -7.89
N SER A 476 -27.67 -10.62 -7.92
CA SER A 476 -27.50 -9.55 -6.91
C SER A 476 -28.76 -8.68 -6.74
N LEU A 477 -29.41 -8.26 -7.84
CA LEU A 477 -30.62 -7.44 -7.79
C LEU A 477 -31.82 -8.21 -7.24
N LEU A 478 -31.97 -9.49 -7.57
CA LEU A 478 -33.03 -10.34 -7.01
C LEU A 478 -32.85 -10.55 -5.50
N ALA A 479 -31.61 -10.76 -5.04
CA ALA A 479 -31.29 -10.85 -3.62
C ALA A 479 -31.54 -9.51 -2.91
N THR A 480 -31.10 -8.40 -3.51
CA THR A 480 -31.38 -7.05 -3.01
C THR A 480 -32.90 -6.79 -2.93
N ALA A 481 -33.68 -7.24 -3.91
CA ALA A 481 -35.13 -7.07 -3.90
C ALA A 481 -35.83 -7.84 -2.78
N ARG A 482 -35.32 -9.00 -2.37
CA ARG A 482 -35.82 -9.71 -1.19
C ARG A 482 -35.42 -8.99 0.10
N PHE A 483 -34.17 -8.53 0.17
CA PHE A 483 -33.68 -7.75 1.30
C PHE A 483 -34.51 -6.48 1.53
N VAL A 484 -34.82 -5.72 0.48
CA VAL A 484 -35.65 -4.51 0.56
C VAL A 484 -37.06 -4.81 1.10
N ASP A 485 -37.65 -5.96 0.77
CA ASP A 485 -38.97 -6.34 1.28
C ASP A 485 -38.99 -6.53 2.80
N CYS A 486 -37.84 -6.82 3.43
CA CYS A 486 -37.71 -6.94 4.87
C CYS A 486 -37.74 -5.58 5.60
N TYR A 487 -37.63 -4.46 4.87
CA TYR A 487 -37.57 -3.10 5.43
C TYR A 487 -38.56 -2.16 4.71
N PRO A 488 -39.87 -2.44 4.75
CA PRO A 488 -40.87 -1.70 3.97
C PRO A 488 -40.98 -0.22 4.33
N ASP A 489 -40.56 0.17 5.54
CA ASP A 489 -40.66 1.55 6.03
C ASP A 489 -39.43 2.41 5.68
N ILE A 490 -38.33 1.78 5.26
CA ILE A 490 -37.10 2.48 4.90
C ILE A 490 -37.19 2.89 3.42
N PRO A 491 -37.02 4.20 3.10
CA PRO A 491 -36.99 4.63 1.71
C PRO A 491 -35.79 4.03 0.97
N ILE A 492 -35.96 3.81 -0.33
CA ILE A 492 -34.91 3.35 -1.23
C ILE A 492 -34.84 4.24 -2.46
N ILE A 493 -33.63 4.62 -2.85
CA ILE A 493 -33.34 5.21 -4.16
C ILE A 493 -32.98 4.09 -5.14
N ASN A 494 -33.68 4.08 -6.29
CA ASN A 494 -33.54 3.09 -7.36
C ASN A 494 -33.87 1.67 -6.92
N HIS A 495 -35.14 1.41 -6.65
CA HIS A 495 -35.62 0.09 -6.22
C HIS A 495 -35.12 -1.05 -7.15
N PRO A 496 -34.55 -2.15 -6.62
CA PRO A 496 -33.88 -3.19 -7.41
C PRO A 496 -34.78 -3.87 -8.46
N ARG A 497 -36.07 -4.05 -8.17
CA ARG A 497 -37.06 -4.56 -9.15
C ARG A 497 -37.23 -3.64 -10.37
N GLN A 498 -37.14 -2.33 -10.20
CA GLN A 498 -37.22 -1.39 -11.32
C GLN A 498 -35.90 -1.38 -12.10
N VAL A 499 -34.75 -1.51 -11.42
CA VAL A 499 -33.45 -1.66 -12.08
C VAL A 499 -33.42 -2.93 -12.96
N LEU A 500 -33.99 -4.05 -12.49
CA LEU A 500 -34.10 -5.29 -13.28
C LEU A 500 -34.82 -5.10 -14.61
N GLU A 501 -35.72 -4.11 -14.69
CA GLU A 501 -36.48 -3.81 -15.88
C GLU A 501 -35.72 -2.99 -16.93
N THR A 502 -34.56 -2.41 -16.58
CA THR A 502 -33.78 -1.55 -17.48
C THR A 502 -32.72 -2.32 -18.29
N SER A 503 -32.88 -3.63 -18.51
CA SER A 503 -31.97 -4.37 -19.38
C SER A 503 -32.08 -3.89 -20.83
N ARG A 504 -31.00 -4.00 -21.60
CA ARG A 504 -30.99 -3.48 -22.98
C ARG A 504 -32.10 -4.11 -23.85
N ILE A 505 -32.35 -5.42 -23.67
CA ILE A 505 -33.43 -6.13 -24.37
C ILE A 505 -34.80 -5.61 -23.92
N ARG A 506 -35.04 -5.50 -22.61
CA ARG A 506 -36.35 -5.03 -22.09
C ARG A 506 -36.66 -3.60 -22.50
N ASN A 507 -35.66 -2.72 -22.45
CA ASN A 507 -35.78 -1.35 -22.94
C ASN A 507 -36.08 -1.30 -24.45
N SER A 508 -35.41 -2.14 -25.25
CA SER A 508 -35.69 -2.25 -26.69
C SER A 508 -37.16 -2.62 -26.95
N LEU A 509 -37.73 -3.56 -26.19
CA LEU A 509 -39.13 -3.97 -26.36
C LEU A 509 -40.12 -2.89 -25.91
N ARG A 510 -39.90 -2.29 -24.74
CA ARG A 510 -40.87 -1.40 -24.11
C ARG A 510 -40.85 0.02 -24.65
N LEU A 511 -39.68 0.58 -24.96
CA LEU A 511 -39.55 1.98 -25.37
C LEU A 511 -39.95 2.21 -26.82
N ASN A 512 -39.85 1.19 -27.67
CA ASN A 512 -40.37 1.22 -29.04
C ASN A 512 -41.91 1.32 -29.10
N THR A 513 -42.63 1.19 -27.97
CA THR A 513 -44.07 1.42 -27.92
C THR A 513 -44.46 2.90 -27.92
N ILE A 514 -43.51 3.81 -27.65
CA ILE A 514 -43.76 5.25 -27.65
C ILE A 514 -43.64 5.78 -29.10
N PRO A 515 -44.70 6.39 -29.68
CA PRO A 515 -44.62 6.96 -31.01
C PRO A 515 -43.52 8.02 -31.12
N GLY A 516 -42.67 7.90 -32.15
CA GLY A 516 -41.53 8.79 -32.37
C GLY A 516 -40.31 8.53 -31.49
N VAL A 517 -40.26 7.40 -30.79
CA VAL A 517 -39.07 6.89 -30.09
C VAL A 517 -38.63 5.58 -30.74
N LYS A 518 -37.33 5.44 -30.97
CA LYS A 518 -36.71 4.23 -31.50
C LYS A 518 -35.56 3.80 -30.57
N PHE A 519 -35.61 2.55 -30.14
CA PHE A 519 -34.52 1.87 -29.45
C PHE A 519 -34.08 0.70 -30.33
N PRO A 520 -32.79 0.53 -30.64
CA PRO A 520 -32.34 -0.48 -31.59
C PRO A 520 -32.72 -1.89 -31.11
N LYS A 521 -33.16 -2.72 -32.06
CA LYS A 521 -33.40 -4.15 -31.82
C LYS A 521 -32.13 -4.76 -31.25
N THR A 522 -32.28 -5.45 -30.12
CA THR A 522 -31.15 -6.02 -29.39
C THR A 522 -31.47 -7.45 -28.98
N GLU A 523 -30.57 -8.37 -29.27
CA GLU A 523 -30.62 -9.77 -28.81
C GLU A 523 -29.28 -10.17 -28.19
N LYS A 524 -29.25 -11.29 -27.46
CA LYS A 524 -28.03 -11.84 -26.85
C LYS A 524 -27.69 -13.22 -27.42
N VAL A 525 -26.41 -13.45 -27.72
CA VAL A 525 -25.86 -14.76 -28.08
C VAL A 525 -24.77 -15.17 -27.10
N TYR A 526 -24.69 -16.48 -26.80
CA TYR A 526 -23.59 -17.04 -26.02
C TYR A 526 -22.53 -17.63 -26.96
N TRP A 527 -21.29 -17.16 -26.83
CA TRP A 527 -20.17 -17.68 -27.62
C TRP A 527 -19.32 -18.64 -26.79
N SER A 528 -19.45 -19.94 -27.03
CA SER A 528 -18.67 -20.98 -26.33
C SER A 528 -17.28 -21.22 -26.92
N GLY A 529 -16.90 -20.50 -27.98
CA GLY A 529 -15.74 -20.85 -28.82
C GLY A 529 -16.07 -21.90 -29.89
N LYS A 530 -17.31 -22.42 -29.91
CA LYS A 530 -17.82 -23.42 -30.85
C LYS A 530 -19.19 -22.98 -31.39
N ASN A 531 -19.72 -23.70 -32.38
CA ASN A 531 -21.07 -23.51 -32.93
C ASN A 531 -21.32 -22.16 -33.61
N LEU A 532 -20.27 -21.53 -34.17
CA LEU A 532 -20.38 -20.24 -34.86
C LEU A 532 -21.41 -20.25 -36.00
N ALA A 533 -21.52 -21.36 -36.75
CA ALA A 533 -22.50 -21.49 -37.82
C ALA A 533 -23.95 -21.41 -37.32
N GLU A 534 -24.22 -21.97 -36.13
CA GLU A 534 -25.53 -21.92 -35.49
C GLU A 534 -25.83 -20.51 -34.97
N ILE A 535 -24.87 -19.86 -34.30
CA ILE A 535 -25.00 -18.47 -33.86
C ILE A 535 -25.35 -17.56 -35.05
N ILE A 536 -24.65 -17.73 -36.17
CA ILE A 536 -24.93 -16.95 -37.39
C ILE A 536 -26.34 -17.23 -37.89
N LYS A 537 -26.77 -18.49 -37.95
CA LYS A 537 -28.14 -18.85 -38.35
C LYS A 537 -29.17 -18.22 -37.43
N THR A 538 -28.93 -18.23 -36.12
CA THR A 538 -29.81 -17.65 -35.11
C THR A 538 -29.94 -16.13 -35.27
N ILE A 539 -28.82 -15.42 -35.46
CA ILE A 539 -28.82 -13.96 -35.70
C ILE A 539 -29.71 -13.59 -36.90
N PHE A 540 -29.55 -14.27 -38.03
CA PHE A 540 -30.39 -14.01 -39.20
C PHE A 540 -31.81 -14.53 -39.06
N GLY A 541 -32.01 -15.62 -38.30
CA GLY A 541 -33.34 -16.14 -37.96
C GLY A 541 -34.16 -15.18 -37.12
N TRP A 542 -33.52 -14.36 -36.29
CA TRP A 542 -34.16 -13.25 -35.62
C TRP A 542 -34.50 -12.09 -36.58
N GLY A 543 -33.96 -12.06 -37.80
CA GLY A 543 -34.16 -10.97 -38.76
C GLY A 543 -33.30 -9.76 -38.47
N PHE A 544 -32.01 -9.96 -38.18
CA PHE A 544 -31.00 -8.88 -38.24
C PHE A 544 -30.48 -8.75 -39.67
N GLU A 545 -30.20 -7.52 -40.08
CA GLU A 545 -29.62 -7.21 -41.38
C GLU A 545 -28.31 -6.46 -41.21
N PHE A 546 -27.38 -6.63 -42.14
CA PHE A 546 -26.14 -5.87 -42.12
C PHE A 546 -26.38 -4.39 -42.47
N PRO A 547 -25.64 -3.45 -41.84
CA PRO A 547 -24.71 -3.70 -40.76
C PRO A 547 -25.39 -3.84 -39.40
N PHE A 548 -24.73 -4.50 -38.44
CA PHE A 548 -25.16 -4.54 -37.03
C PHE A 548 -23.94 -4.51 -36.10
N ILE A 549 -24.17 -4.13 -34.85
CA ILE A 549 -23.14 -4.01 -33.83
C ILE A 549 -23.07 -5.31 -33.02
N VAL A 550 -21.85 -5.80 -32.78
CA VAL A 550 -21.55 -6.84 -31.80
C VAL A 550 -20.83 -6.21 -30.61
N ARG A 551 -21.34 -6.43 -29.39
CA ARG A 551 -20.75 -5.87 -28.16
C ARG A 551 -20.74 -6.90 -27.03
N LYS A 552 -19.61 -7.08 -26.35
CA LYS A 552 -19.54 -7.93 -25.14
C LYS A 552 -20.50 -7.43 -24.05
N VAL A 553 -21.28 -8.34 -23.45
CA VAL A 553 -22.17 -8.02 -22.32
C VAL A 553 -21.34 -7.61 -21.09
N GLY A 554 -21.81 -6.60 -20.35
CA GLY A 554 -21.10 -6.06 -19.18
C GLY A 554 -19.90 -5.16 -19.49
N SER A 555 -19.52 -5.01 -20.77
CA SER A 555 -18.50 -4.03 -21.17
C SER A 555 -19.10 -2.62 -21.18
N GLN A 556 -18.52 -1.72 -20.38
CA GLN A 556 -18.96 -0.32 -20.27
C GLN A 556 -18.17 0.63 -21.18
N THR A 557 -17.12 0.17 -21.85
CA THR A 557 -16.30 0.97 -22.77
C THR A 557 -16.59 0.60 -24.23
N GLY A 558 -16.38 1.54 -25.16
CA GLY A 558 -16.49 1.30 -26.61
C GLY A 558 -15.50 0.27 -27.17
N GLN A 559 -14.49 -0.11 -26.38
CA GLN A 559 -13.38 -0.99 -26.83
C GLN A 559 -13.83 -2.39 -27.28
N SER A 560 -14.99 -2.87 -26.84
CA SER A 560 -15.53 -4.17 -27.25
C SER A 560 -16.65 -4.06 -28.28
N VAL A 561 -16.78 -2.91 -28.96
CA VAL A 561 -17.85 -2.64 -29.93
C VAL A 561 -17.29 -2.86 -31.33
N ALA A 562 -17.95 -3.70 -32.12
CA ALA A 562 -17.60 -3.93 -33.51
C ALA A 562 -18.80 -3.72 -34.42
N LEU A 563 -18.65 -2.89 -35.46
CA LEU A 563 -19.63 -2.76 -36.53
C LEU A 563 -19.36 -3.84 -37.59
N ILE A 564 -20.30 -4.76 -37.73
CA ILE A 564 -20.18 -5.90 -38.64
C ILE A 564 -20.98 -5.61 -39.90
N ASN A 565 -20.29 -5.58 -41.04
CA ASN A 565 -20.88 -5.24 -42.34
C ASN A 565 -21.20 -6.45 -43.22
N ASN A 566 -20.64 -7.62 -42.91
CA ASN A 566 -20.86 -8.83 -43.69
C ASN A 566 -20.56 -10.10 -42.87
N LYS A 567 -20.92 -11.26 -43.44
CA LYS A 567 -20.80 -12.57 -42.79
C LYS A 567 -19.35 -12.98 -42.53
N GLN A 568 -18.40 -12.51 -43.33
CA GLN A 568 -16.98 -12.81 -43.16
C GLN A 568 -16.42 -12.08 -41.93
N ALA A 569 -16.67 -10.77 -41.83
CA ALA A 569 -16.29 -9.96 -40.68
C ALA A 569 -16.90 -10.48 -39.37
N LEU A 570 -18.14 -10.98 -39.41
CA LEU A 570 -18.79 -11.62 -38.26
C LEU A 570 -18.01 -12.86 -37.77
N ARG A 571 -17.56 -13.70 -38.70
CA ARG A 571 -16.82 -14.92 -38.37
C ARG A 571 -15.46 -14.58 -37.77
N GLU A 572 -14.74 -13.67 -38.41
CA GLU A 572 -13.44 -13.20 -37.93
C GLU A 572 -13.56 -12.56 -36.54
N HIS A 573 -14.61 -11.77 -36.29
CA HIS A 573 -14.84 -11.18 -34.99
C HIS A 573 -14.99 -12.25 -33.90
N PHE A 574 -15.91 -13.22 -34.06
CA PHE A 574 -16.11 -14.26 -33.03
C PHE A 574 -14.90 -15.18 -32.87
N GLN A 575 -14.20 -15.54 -33.95
CA GLN A 575 -12.97 -16.35 -33.87
C GLN A 575 -11.86 -15.68 -33.06
N ASN A 576 -11.77 -14.35 -33.14
CA ASN A 576 -10.79 -13.55 -32.39
C ASN A 576 -11.31 -13.08 -31.02
N SER A 577 -12.57 -13.34 -30.70
CA SER A 577 -13.19 -12.86 -29.47
C SER A 577 -13.16 -13.93 -28.37
N PRO A 578 -13.02 -13.54 -27.09
CA PRO A 578 -12.97 -14.51 -25.99
C PRO A 578 -14.23 -15.37 -25.93
N SER A 579 -14.05 -16.67 -25.73
CA SER A 579 -15.12 -17.65 -25.56
C SER A 579 -15.69 -17.66 -24.14
N ASN A 580 -16.76 -18.42 -23.94
CA ASN A 580 -17.52 -18.59 -22.70
C ASN A 580 -18.11 -17.29 -22.14
N GLN A 581 -18.64 -16.44 -23.02
CA GLN A 581 -19.28 -15.19 -22.62
C GLN A 581 -20.41 -14.78 -23.57
N GLU A 582 -21.28 -13.89 -23.09
CA GLU A 582 -22.39 -13.35 -23.84
C GLU A 582 -22.00 -12.10 -24.66
N TYR A 583 -22.63 -11.95 -25.83
CA TYR A 583 -22.52 -10.78 -26.69
C TYR A 583 -23.90 -10.27 -27.09
N TYR A 584 -24.07 -8.96 -27.05
CA TYR A 584 -25.19 -8.27 -27.68
C TYR A 584 -25.00 -8.22 -29.19
N ILE A 585 -26.10 -8.45 -29.89
CA ILE A 585 -26.28 -8.15 -31.31
C ILE A 585 -27.30 -7.02 -31.38
N ILE A 586 -26.88 -5.85 -31.89
CA ILE A 586 -27.66 -4.62 -31.87
C ILE A 586 -27.81 -4.13 -33.31
N GLN A 587 -29.04 -3.94 -33.78
CA GLN A 587 -29.29 -3.46 -35.14
C GLN A 587 -28.68 -2.07 -35.29
N PHE A 588 -27.77 -1.91 -36.26
CA PHE A 588 -27.16 -0.60 -36.51
C PHE A 588 -28.18 0.30 -37.20
N GLN A 589 -28.16 1.57 -36.79
CA GLN A 589 -28.87 2.65 -37.44
C GLN A 589 -27.86 3.75 -37.66
N ASP A 590 -27.68 4.18 -38.91
CA ASP A 590 -26.92 5.39 -39.18
C ASP A 590 -27.70 6.59 -38.63
N CYS A 591 -27.04 7.35 -37.77
CA CYS A 591 -27.61 8.45 -36.99
C CYS A 591 -26.95 9.80 -37.32
N GLN A 592 -26.42 9.95 -38.53
CA GLN A 592 -25.93 11.24 -39.01
C GLN A 592 -27.03 12.31 -38.93
N ILE A 593 -26.71 13.43 -38.27
CA ILE A 593 -27.58 14.61 -38.20
C ILE A 593 -27.30 15.59 -39.34
N ARG A 594 -26.07 15.56 -39.86
CA ARG A 594 -25.59 16.27 -41.05
C ARG A 594 -24.54 15.38 -41.71
N ARG A 595 -24.15 15.70 -42.95
CA ARG A 595 -23.12 14.94 -43.67
C ARG A 595 -21.84 14.80 -42.83
N ASN A 596 -21.49 13.57 -42.48
CA ASN A 596 -20.34 13.22 -41.63
C ASN A 596 -20.36 13.87 -40.23
N VAL A 597 -21.54 14.14 -39.67
CA VAL A 597 -21.66 14.65 -38.30
C VAL A 597 -22.67 13.83 -37.52
N TYR A 598 -22.22 13.35 -36.37
CA TYR A 598 -22.98 12.62 -35.39
C TYR A 598 -22.98 13.41 -34.09
N HIS A 599 -24.00 13.20 -33.27
CA HIS A 599 -23.99 13.70 -31.91
C HIS A 599 -24.67 12.75 -30.94
N LYS A 600 -24.30 12.87 -29.67
CA LYS A 600 -24.86 12.12 -28.56
C LYS A 600 -25.19 13.08 -27.43
N MET A 601 -26.48 13.19 -27.13
CA MET A 601 -26.99 13.89 -25.97
C MET A 601 -27.08 12.94 -24.79
N ARG A 602 -26.58 13.38 -23.63
CA ARG A 602 -26.76 12.71 -22.34
C ARG A 602 -27.71 13.53 -21.47
N LEU A 603 -28.71 12.83 -20.94
CA LEU A 603 -29.75 13.36 -20.07
C LEU A 603 -29.85 12.49 -18.83
N PHE A 604 -30.10 13.10 -17.67
CA PHE A 604 -30.48 12.39 -16.45
C PHE A 604 -31.91 12.74 -16.07
N PHE A 605 -32.65 11.76 -15.55
CA PHE A 605 -33.84 12.01 -14.75
C PHE A 605 -33.45 11.84 -13.28
N ILE A 606 -33.78 12.82 -12.45
CA ILE A 606 -33.59 12.79 -10.99
C ILE A 606 -34.89 13.27 -10.36
N ASP A 607 -35.51 12.41 -9.56
CA ASP A 607 -36.81 12.62 -8.89
C ASP A 607 -37.88 13.19 -9.85
N GLY A 608 -37.99 12.56 -11.04
CA GLY A 608 -38.94 12.96 -12.08
C GLY A 608 -38.58 14.20 -12.89
N THR A 609 -37.49 14.89 -12.56
CA THR A 609 -37.04 16.09 -13.29
C THR A 609 -35.91 15.75 -14.25
N LEU A 610 -35.99 16.28 -15.48
CA LEU A 610 -34.96 16.09 -16.51
C LEU A 610 -33.83 17.12 -16.38
N TYR A 611 -32.59 16.64 -16.44
CA TYR A 611 -31.36 17.45 -16.39
C TYR A 611 -30.45 17.15 -17.60
N PRO A 612 -30.05 18.16 -18.38
CA PRO A 612 -29.11 17.98 -19.48
C PRO A 612 -27.66 17.90 -18.97
N VAL A 613 -26.88 16.98 -19.54
CA VAL A 613 -25.51 16.69 -19.09
C VAL A 613 -24.47 17.06 -20.15
N ALA A 614 -24.67 16.62 -21.39
CA ALA A 614 -23.75 16.90 -22.49
C ALA A 614 -24.44 16.72 -23.84
N ASN A 615 -23.93 17.39 -24.88
CA ASN A 615 -24.26 17.16 -26.29
C ASN A 615 -22.95 17.06 -27.06
N VAL A 616 -22.44 15.83 -27.21
CA VAL A 616 -21.11 15.58 -27.74
C VAL A 616 -21.20 15.31 -29.24
N PHE A 617 -20.47 16.09 -30.03
CA PHE A 617 -20.41 15.95 -31.49
C PHE A 617 -19.12 15.23 -31.93
N ASN A 618 -19.22 14.44 -33.00
CA ASN A 618 -18.09 13.78 -33.62
C ASN A 618 -18.32 13.57 -35.13
N ASN A 619 -17.27 13.22 -35.87
CA ASN A 619 -17.33 12.82 -37.27
C ASN A 619 -17.47 11.29 -37.47
N THR A 620 -17.41 10.53 -36.37
CA THR A 620 -17.67 9.08 -36.32
C THR A 620 -18.93 8.76 -35.51
N TRP A 621 -19.52 7.60 -35.78
CA TRP A 621 -20.77 7.17 -35.16
C TRP A 621 -20.60 6.69 -33.70
N ASP A 622 -19.43 6.18 -33.32
CA ASP A 622 -19.15 5.71 -31.95
C ASP A 622 -18.60 6.85 -31.10
N ILE A 623 -19.47 7.47 -30.29
CA ILE A 623 -19.17 8.69 -29.53
C ILE A 623 -19.00 8.39 -28.03
N HIS A 624 -17.80 8.66 -27.53
CA HIS A 624 -17.43 8.64 -26.11
C HIS A 624 -17.25 10.08 -25.59
N SER A 625 -17.33 10.26 -24.27
CA SER A 625 -17.26 11.60 -23.68
C SER A 625 -15.93 12.31 -23.95
N GLY A 626 -14.83 11.56 -24.03
CA GLY A 626 -13.50 12.07 -24.35
C GLY A 626 -13.31 12.50 -25.80
N ASP A 627 -14.17 12.04 -26.73
CA ASP A 627 -14.03 12.36 -28.16
C ASP A 627 -14.30 13.84 -28.46
N ARG A 628 -14.88 14.58 -27.49
CA ARG A 628 -15.01 16.04 -27.60
C ARG A 628 -13.68 16.75 -27.90
N TYR A 629 -12.55 16.17 -27.53
CA TYR A 629 -11.22 16.75 -27.78
C TYR A 629 -10.73 16.60 -29.22
N SER A 630 -11.31 15.70 -30.03
CA SER A 630 -10.85 15.46 -31.40
C SER A 630 -11.49 16.39 -32.43
N VAL A 631 -12.77 16.75 -32.24
CA VAL A 631 -13.52 17.58 -33.21
C VAL A 631 -14.14 18.80 -32.54
N MET A 632 -14.84 18.59 -31.43
CA MET A 632 -15.67 19.63 -30.81
C MET A 632 -14.85 20.76 -30.15
N TYR A 633 -13.66 20.46 -29.62
CA TYR A 633 -12.78 21.43 -28.97
C TYR A 633 -12.39 22.60 -29.89
N GLU A 634 -12.19 22.33 -31.18
CA GLU A 634 -11.84 23.35 -32.18
C GLU A 634 -13.07 23.88 -32.94
N SER A 635 -14.27 23.34 -32.68
CA SER A 635 -15.48 23.66 -33.44
C SER A 635 -16.43 24.57 -32.68
N GLN A 636 -16.38 25.87 -33.00
CA GLN A 636 -17.21 26.87 -32.33
C GLN A 636 -18.71 26.59 -32.46
N TRP A 637 -19.16 26.13 -33.63
CA TRP A 637 -20.59 25.87 -33.84
C TRP A 637 -21.09 24.67 -33.01
N MET A 638 -20.29 23.61 -32.85
CA MET A 638 -20.65 22.46 -32.01
C MET A 638 -20.75 22.85 -30.53
N GLN A 639 -19.85 23.70 -30.05
CA GLN A 639 -19.91 24.25 -28.69
C GLN A 639 -21.11 25.19 -28.49
N THR A 640 -21.49 25.94 -29.52
CA THR A 640 -22.71 26.76 -29.50
C THR A 640 -23.97 25.89 -29.41
N GLU A 641 -24.02 24.78 -30.16
CA GLU A 641 -25.13 23.81 -30.09
C GLU A 641 -25.23 23.13 -28.72
N GLU A 642 -24.11 22.74 -28.11
CA GLU A 642 -24.13 22.19 -26.74
C GLU A 642 -24.61 23.24 -25.74
N ARG A 643 -24.16 24.50 -25.85
CA ARG A 643 -24.65 25.58 -24.99
C ARG A 643 -26.15 25.81 -25.11
N ALA A 644 -26.69 25.77 -26.33
CA ALA A 644 -28.12 25.89 -26.57
C ALA A 644 -28.90 24.74 -25.92
N PHE A 645 -28.44 23.50 -26.12
CA PHE A 645 -29.03 22.31 -25.50
C PHE A 645 -29.03 22.35 -23.97
N LEU A 646 -27.90 22.74 -23.37
CA LEU A 646 -27.77 22.83 -21.91
C LEU A 646 -28.63 23.97 -21.34
N GLY A 647 -28.66 25.12 -22.02
CA GLY A 647 -29.35 26.33 -21.56
C GLY A 647 -30.87 26.27 -21.65
N ASP A 648 -31.41 25.71 -22.73
CA ASP A 648 -32.85 25.51 -22.93
C ASP A 648 -33.12 24.18 -23.64
N THR A 649 -33.13 23.09 -22.87
CA THR A 649 -33.33 21.75 -23.41
C THR A 649 -34.70 21.56 -24.07
N CYS A 650 -35.76 22.18 -23.53
CA CYS A 650 -37.10 22.07 -24.10
C CYS A 650 -37.19 22.81 -25.44
N GLY A 651 -36.65 24.04 -25.51
CA GLY A 651 -36.57 24.80 -26.76
C GLY A 651 -35.70 24.11 -27.81
N TYR A 652 -34.57 23.53 -27.38
CA TYR A 652 -33.65 22.81 -28.27
C TYR A 652 -34.27 21.54 -28.88
N LEU A 653 -34.93 20.72 -28.07
CA LEU A 653 -35.52 19.45 -28.52
C LEU A 653 -36.90 19.63 -29.17
N GLY A 654 -37.59 20.73 -28.84
CA GLY A 654 -39.00 20.95 -29.14
C GLY A 654 -39.92 20.23 -28.15
N CYS A 655 -41.09 20.83 -27.88
CA CYS A 655 -42.05 20.35 -26.88
C CYS A 655 -42.49 18.89 -27.11
N GLU A 656 -42.61 18.45 -28.37
CA GLU A 656 -43.03 17.08 -28.68
C GLU A 656 -41.99 16.05 -28.21
N ASN A 657 -40.71 16.24 -28.53
CA ASN A 657 -39.64 15.35 -28.07
C ASN A 657 -39.44 15.45 -26.57
N PHE A 658 -39.56 16.66 -26.00
CA PHE A 658 -39.52 16.84 -24.56
C PHE A 658 -40.61 16.01 -23.86
N ASN A 659 -41.85 16.03 -24.37
CA ASN A 659 -42.95 15.19 -23.85
C ASN A 659 -42.69 13.69 -24.04
N ARG A 660 -42.08 13.27 -25.15
CA ARG A 660 -41.68 11.86 -25.36
C ARG A 660 -40.66 11.40 -24.32
N LEU A 661 -39.75 12.27 -23.87
CA LEU A 661 -38.80 11.95 -22.79
C LEU A 661 -39.50 11.71 -21.45
N TYR A 662 -40.54 12.48 -21.12
CA TYR A 662 -41.36 12.20 -19.92
C TYR A 662 -42.18 10.92 -20.04
N ARG A 663 -42.63 10.53 -21.25
CA ARG A 663 -43.23 9.19 -21.46
C ARG A 663 -42.21 8.06 -21.24
N ILE A 664 -40.93 8.29 -21.57
CA ILE A 664 -39.87 7.33 -21.23
C ILE A 664 -39.75 7.24 -19.71
N TYR A 665 -39.74 8.37 -19.00
CA TYR A 665 -39.77 8.39 -17.53
C TYR A 665 -40.96 7.59 -16.96
N ASP A 666 -42.16 7.77 -17.49
CA ASP A 666 -43.36 7.03 -17.06
C ASP A 666 -43.24 5.50 -17.22
N ILE A 667 -42.41 5.04 -18.15
CA ILE A 667 -42.11 3.61 -18.34
C ILE A 667 -41.01 3.17 -17.36
N ILE A 668 -39.92 3.94 -17.21
CA ILE A 668 -38.75 3.54 -16.42
C ILE A 668 -39.01 3.64 -14.90
N LYS A 669 -39.61 4.74 -14.45
CA LYS A 669 -40.00 5.03 -13.06
C LYS A 669 -38.92 4.85 -11.99
N LEU A 670 -37.65 4.98 -12.36
CA LEU A 670 -36.54 5.04 -11.41
C LEU A 670 -36.40 6.46 -10.84
N ASP A 671 -35.97 6.56 -9.59
CA ASP A 671 -35.65 7.84 -8.93
C ASP A 671 -34.51 8.57 -9.66
N PHE A 672 -33.50 7.82 -10.11
CA PHE A 672 -32.39 8.30 -10.92
C PHE A 672 -32.11 7.35 -12.07
N PHE A 673 -31.99 7.86 -13.30
CA PHE A 673 -31.46 7.09 -14.43
C PHE A 673 -30.92 8.01 -15.52
N GLY A 674 -30.15 7.44 -16.45
CA GLY A 674 -29.55 8.18 -17.56
C GLY A 674 -29.94 7.65 -18.93
N ILE A 675 -29.96 8.55 -19.92
CA ILE A 675 -30.24 8.26 -21.33
C ILE A 675 -29.14 8.88 -22.20
N ASP A 676 -28.56 8.08 -23.09
CA ASP A 676 -27.74 8.53 -24.21
C ASP A 676 -28.57 8.39 -25.50
N LEU A 677 -28.79 9.50 -26.20
CA LEU A 677 -29.68 9.55 -27.37
C LEU A 677 -29.22 10.56 -28.44
N THR A 678 -29.90 10.54 -29.58
CA THR A 678 -29.83 11.54 -30.66
C THR A 678 -31.24 11.84 -31.17
N ILE A 679 -31.39 12.96 -31.90
CA ILE A 679 -32.61 13.25 -32.68
C ILE A 679 -32.29 13.03 -34.16
N LEU A 680 -33.00 12.10 -34.79
CA LEU A 680 -32.86 11.84 -36.22
C LEU A 680 -33.43 13.02 -37.04
N PRO A 681 -33.01 13.20 -38.31
CA PRO A 681 -33.50 14.30 -39.16
C PRO A 681 -35.03 14.37 -39.33
N ASN A 682 -35.73 13.24 -39.15
CA ASN A 682 -37.20 13.16 -39.18
C ASN A 682 -37.87 13.48 -37.83
N GLY A 683 -37.11 13.94 -36.82
CA GLY A 683 -37.60 14.28 -35.48
C GLY A 683 -37.79 13.09 -34.54
N THR A 684 -37.38 11.88 -34.91
CA THR A 684 -37.46 10.68 -34.06
C THR A 684 -36.35 10.70 -33.00
N ILE A 685 -36.69 10.41 -31.74
CA ILE A 685 -35.70 10.14 -30.69
C ILE A 685 -35.10 8.76 -30.94
N PHE A 686 -33.79 8.69 -31.14
CA PHE A 686 -33.07 7.43 -31.22
C PHE A 686 -32.20 7.24 -29.98
N ILE A 687 -32.46 6.18 -29.22
CA ILE A 687 -31.77 5.91 -27.94
C ILE A 687 -30.62 4.93 -28.18
N PHE A 688 -29.40 5.34 -27.82
CA PHE A 688 -28.21 4.48 -27.87
C PHE A 688 -28.12 3.59 -26.63
N GLU A 689 -28.43 4.16 -25.46
CA GLU A 689 -28.30 3.49 -24.16
C GLU A 689 -29.25 4.14 -23.14
N LEU A 690 -29.89 3.32 -22.32
CA LEU A 690 -30.64 3.76 -21.16
C LEU A 690 -30.34 2.79 -20.02
N ASN A 691 -29.81 3.31 -18.91
CA ASN A 691 -29.39 2.52 -17.76
C ASN A 691 -29.94 3.14 -16.48
N ALA A 692 -30.13 2.29 -15.47
CA ALA A 692 -30.52 2.73 -14.13
C ALA A 692 -29.55 3.75 -13.50
N ALA A 693 -28.33 3.87 -14.01
CA ALA A 693 -27.48 5.02 -13.74
C ALA A 693 -26.37 5.12 -14.79
N MET A 694 -25.79 6.31 -14.91
CA MET A 694 -24.66 6.61 -15.77
C MET A 694 -23.63 7.44 -15.01
N ARG A 695 -22.38 7.44 -15.49
CA ARG A 695 -21.29 8.16 -14.82
C ARG A 695 -21.52 9.69 -14.87
N HIS A 696 -21.57 10.32 -13.69
CA HIS A 696 -21.54 11.77 -13.49
C HIS A 696 -20.12 12.22 -13.09
N ASN A 697 -19.56 13.22 -13.77
CA ASN A 697 -18.21 13.73 -13.51
C ASN A 697 -18.01 15.13 -14.10
N PHE A 698 -16.92 15.77 -13.66
CA PHE A 698 -16.49 17.10 -14.09
C PHE A 698 -15.24 17.06 -14.98
N ASP A 699 -14.84 15.88 -15.49
CA ASP A 699 -13.56 15.64 -16.19
C ASP A 699 -13.34 16.65 -17.34
N HIS A 700 -14.42 17.09 -17.99
CA HIS A 700 -14.38 17.97 -19.15
C HIS A 700 -14.64 19.45 -18.85
N ALA A 701 -15.02 19.79 -17.62
CA ALA A 701 -15.42 21.13 -17.23
C ALA A 701 -14.25 22.14 -17.24
N GLY A 702 -12.99 21.69 -17.20
CA GLY A 702 -11.83 22.57 -17.37
C GLY A 702 -11.72 23.13 -18.79
N ASN A 703 -11.89 22.27 -19.80
CA ASN A 703 -11.76 22.64 -21.22
C ASN A 703 -13.08 23.16 -21.81
N PHE A 704 -14.22 22.81 -21.20
CA PHE A 704 -15.56 23.27 -21.58
C PHE A 704 -16.26 23.90 -20.36
N PRO A 705 -15.80 25.07 -19.87
CA PRO A 705 -16.24 25.65 -18.60
C PRO A 705 -17.73 25.98 -18.53
N TYR A 706 -18.37 26.23 -19.67
CA TYR A 706 -19.82 26.48 -19.73
C TYR A 706 -20.66 25.26 -19.31
N THR A 707 -20.10 24.05 -19.24
CA THR A 707 -20.82 22.84 -18.80
C THR A 707 -20.97 22.76 -17.28
N ARG A 708 -20.06 23.39 -16.52
CA ARG A 708 -19.96 23.27 -15.06
C ARG A 708 -21.27 23.59 -14.31
N PRO A 709 -21.97 24.70 -14.58
CA PRO A 709 -23.20 25.02 -13.84
C PRO A 709 -24.30 23.97 -14.01
N TYR A 710 -24.34 23.27 -15.15
CA TYR A 710 -25.33 22.23 -15.42
C TYR A 710 -24.97 20.91 -14.72
N LEU A 711 -23.67 20.61 -14.64
CA LEU A 711 -23.16 19.46 -13.88
C LEU A 711 -23.36 19.66 -12.37
N GLU A 712 -23.19 20.88 -11.86
CA GLU A 712 -23.49 21.25 -10.47
C GLU A 712 -24.98 21.09 -10.17
N LYS A 713 -25.88 21.54 -11.07
CA LYS A 713 -27.33 21.31 -10.93
C LYS A 713 -27.70 19.83 -10.82
N VAL A 714 -27.01 18.95 -11.54
CA VAL A 714 -27.19 17.49 -11.43
C VAL A 714 -26.78 16.99 -10.04
N SER A 715 -25.61 17.42 -9.55
CA SER A 715 -25.13 17.08 -8.21
C SER A 715 -26.11 17.57 -7.13
N ASP A 716 -26.55 18.82 -7.23
CA ASP A 716 -27.50 19.44 -6.30
C ASP A 716 -28.86 18.73 -6.29
N ALA A 717 -29.34 18.32 -7.48
CA ALA A 717 -30.60 17.61 -7.61
C ALA A 717 -30.55 16.23 -6.94
N PHE A 718 -29.46 15.48 -7.14
CA PHE A 718 -29.28 14.17 -6.51
C PHE A 718 -29.14 14.30 -5.00
N ALA A 719 -28.31 15.24 -4.52
CA ALA A 719 -28.14 15.52 -3.10
C ALA A 719 -29.47 15.92 -2.42
N ARG A 720 -30.28 16.74 -3.10
CA ARG A 720 -31.63 17.11 -2.63
C ARG A 720 -32.55 15.89 -2.53
N MET A 721 -32.58 15.04 -3.55
CA MET A 721 -33.37 13.80 -3.53
C MET A 721 -33.00 12.91 -2.33
N VAL A 722 -31.70 12.74 -2.05
CA VAL A 722 -31.21 12.00 -0.87
C VAL A 722 -31.73 12.63 0.43
N LYS A 723 -31.57 13.95 0.57
CA LYS A 723 -32.02 14.70 1.75
C LYS A 723 -33.54 14.59 1.97
N ASP A 724 -34.33 14.70 0.91
CA ASP A 724 -35.79 14.65 0.98
C ASP A 724 -36.26 13.26 1.43
N ARG A 725 -35.65 12.18 0.92
CA ARG A 725 -35.96 10.80 1.38
C ARG A 725 -35.62 10.61 2.86
N LEU A 726 -34.49 11.15 3.33
CA LEU A 726 -34.09 11.09 4.75
C LEU A 726 -35.04 11.86 5.67
N VAL A 727 -35.49 13.05 5.27
CA VAL A 727 -36.48 13.83 6.04
C VAL A 727 -37.78 13.04 6.21
N VAL A 728 -38.23 12.33 5.18
CA VAL A 728 -39.42 11.47 5.25
C VAL A 728 -39.20 10.30 6.21
N ALA A 729 -38.03 9.64 6.17
CA ALA A 729 -37.69 8.55 7.08
C ALA A 729 -37.71 9.00 8.56
N LEU A 730 -37.06 10.13 8.86
CA LEU A 730 -36.96 10.65 10.23
C LEU A 730 -38.31 11.11 10.79
N LYS A 731 -39.22 11.62 9.95
CA LYS A 731 -40.59 11.94 10.37
C LYS A 731 -41.37 10.70 10.77
N ARG A 732 -41.25 9.60 10.01
CA ARG A 732 -41.93 8.33 10.30
C ARG A 732 -41.42 7.63 11.56
N GLN A 733 -40.13 7.80 11.90
CA GLN A 733 -39.57 7.25 13.14
C GLN A 733 -40.03 7.99 14.41
N ASN A 734 -40.50 9.24 14.29
CA ASN A 734 -40.93 10.08 15.41
C ASN A 734 -42.46 10.14 15.61
N THR A 735 -43.22 9.41 14.81
CA THR A 735 -44.68 9.26 14.87
C THR A 735 -45.04 7.82 15.14
#